data_AF-T1G5A6-F1
#
_entry.id   AF-T1G5A6-F1
#
_cell.length_a   1.000
_cell.length_b   1.000
_cell.length_c   1.000
_cell.angle_alpha   90.00
_cell.angle_beta   90.00
_cell.angle_gamma   90.00
#
_symmetry.space_group_name_H-M   'P 1'
#
loop_
_entity.id
_entity.type
_entity.pdbx_description
1 polymer ?
#
loop_
_entity_poly.entity_id
_entity_poly.type
_entity_poly.pdbx_seq_one_letter_code
_entity_poly.pdbx_strand_id
1 'polypeptide(L)'
;QCLLDKQGAIKLVTDLIMHNYSTHTFFETVQLGVALLQGGNESCQNSFYAYIENRNCSGKFLNVLQERMKEAEMETKTKVSLITNNIVSGKSSIGFYSISHDNDGINLSQDLATTTTANSSNNNNINSNNRLSFTERELVAIRQSFDECKLVDSMKVMMTILKFLQLLCENHNSKLQNFLRTQPNNKVTCNLVGQTVNFLDSLCGGTAVSLGLLGVFVNRSNVSLVRQTIRTIVKFCHGPCFENQYEVAMRESNLLDTASTLLTDEIQPLAETDFMAVLKLKNSTCNLLLSLIESRHDDVIENCILNYFAPAKLIETIKKLYDLSNAGSSSSTTNSSSGFDSRNSSNSSSSRGSPTTSSSSSPSSPSSSSSSSSSAMEAIEYYDSWTGSIEVVKSDRSMEKVIFPIPDICGYLTSSTKHTVQVTVEKDERGSKVPEFFKRHEMMMKEMIWQKKLREKWLLSWFSRKLTFWKMTSFYLTVLLNVLVAFCFPFSDYNFDIDYRVSYAIWSLIPLLLVQSAFRKNFKPLLLVAVIVVRMVLSLGVINTFKTFGILNIANSLACMVSSLGNNGVLLKRRDEMLKDASFIHHSIHLSFGLAGICLHEFFYSLLLLDIVYREETLMNVIRSVTKNGRSILLTAILAVILIYLFSIVGFVFFRNDFLSDVDTTTTTATTTTTTTAIATTTTTTTTSTTTSTTTSTTITATTSVTSALSGAYVHCDSLLMCIVTVLNEGLRNGGGIGDVLRKPSYQEPLFYARIIYDLLFFFIIIIITLNLIFGVIIDTFADLRSEKQQKEEVLKNSCFICGLERQSFDNKVTSFEDHCAEEHNMWNYFYFIVHLKVKNPLEHCGIERYVHELVKEKNLDWVPHLRAMSLSEGEDEEKMNIDELESIRNQIVDINSLTAQMANQIQELKEQMI
;
A
#
# COMPACT_ATOMS: atom_id res chain seq x y z
N GLN A 1 18.30 22.70 -27.13
CA GLN A 1 19.28 23.10 -26.10
C GLN A 1 20.67 22.56 -26.43
N CYS A 2 20.94 21.25 -26.35
CA CYS A 2 22.30 20.71 -26.59
C CYS A 2 22.86 21.01 -28.00
N LEU A 3 22.02 21.08 -29.03
CA LEU A 3 22.44 21.50 -30.37
C LEU A 3 22.93 22.97 -30.38
N LEU A 4 22.25 23.86 -29.68
CA LEU A 4 22.61 25.28 -29.58
C LEU A 4 23.89 25.47 -28.75
N ASP A 5 24.05 24.67 -27.70
CA ASP A 5 25.30 24.62 -26.92
C ASP A 5 26.50 24.24 -27.81
N LYS A 6 26.36 23.20 -28.64
CA LYS A 6 27.39 22.81 -29.62
C LYS A 6 27.74 23.92 -30.63
N GLN A 7 26.80 24.81 -30.92
CA GLN A 7 27.01 25.97 -31.80
C GLN A 7 27.57 27.19 -31.04
N GLY A 8 27.84 27.08 -29.74
CA GLY A 8 28.45 28.13 -28.94
C GLY A 8 27.47 29.13 -28.32
N ALA A 9 26.18 28.78 -28.20
CA ALA A 9 25.18 29.68 -27.59
C ALA A 9 25.50 30.04 -26.13
N ILE A 10 26.06 29.11 -25.35
CA ILE A 10 26.44 29.36 -23.95
C ILE A 10 27.61 30.34 -23.86
N LYS A 11 28.58 30.21 -24.76
CA LYS A 11 29.69 31.17 -24.87
C LYS A 11 29.18 32.57 -25.18
N LEU A 12 28.27 32.68 -26.16
CA LEU A 12 27.63 33.95 -26.51
C LEU A 12 26.90 34.59 -25.32
N VAL A 13 26.09 33.83 -24.58
CA VAL A 13 25.36 34.34 -23.40
C VAL A 13 26.34 34.84 -22.33
N THR A 14 27.41 34.09 -22.06
CA THR A 14 28.40 34.46 -21.05
C THR A 14 29.15 35.74 -21.43
N ASP A 15 29.55 35.86 -22.70
CA ASP A 15 30.25 37.05 -23.23
C ASP A 15 29.36 38.30 -23.23
N LEU A 16 28.09 38.16 -23.61
CA LEU A 16 27.12 39.26 -23.60
C LEU A 16 26.80 39.77 -22.19
N ILE A 17 26.73 38.87 -21.19
CA ILE A 17 26.57 39.25 -19.77
C ILE A 17 27.78 40.03 -19.28
N MET A 18 29.01 39.60 -19.64
CA MET A 18 30.24 40.29 -19.22
C MET A 18 30.38 41.70 -19.80
N HIS A 19 29.84 41.95 -20.99
CA HIS A 19 29.96 43.26 -21.65
C HIS A 19 28.87 44.28 -21.25
N ASN A 20 27.72 43.84 -20.73
CA ASN A 20 26.65 44.68 -20.14
C ASN A 20 26.29 45.95 -20.95
N TYR A 21 25.94 45.79 -22.25
CA TYR A 21 25.71 46.91 -23.17
C TYR A 21 24.49 47.80 -22.85
N SER A 22 23.35 47.19 -22.48
CA SER A 22 22.11 47.89 -22.12
C SER A 22 21.23 47.01 -21.21
N THR A 23 20.36 47.61 -20.40
CA THR A 23 19.45 46.87 -19.50
C THR A 23 18.51 45.93 -20.27
N HIS A 24 18.04 46.34 -21.46
CA HIS A 24 17.19 45.50 -22.32
C HIS A 24 17.97 44.33 -22.94
N THR A 25 19.17 44.59 -23.49
CA THR A 25 20.02 43.54 -24.05
C THR A 25 20.43 42.53 -22.97
N PHE A 26 20.75 43.01 -21.77
CA PHE A 26 21.05 42.17 -20.63
C PHE A 26 19.86 41.28 -20.25
N PHE A 27 18.65 41.85 -20.15
CA PHE A 27 17.43 41.11 -19.83
C PHE A 27 17.19 39.97 -20.84
N GLU A 28 17.21 40.25 -22.14
CA GLU A 28 17.04 39.26 -23.21
C GLU A 28 18.15 38.19 -23.19
N THR A 29 19.38 38.59 -22.87
CA THR A 29 20.52 37.66 -22.77
C THR A 29 20.35 36.67 -21.61
N VAL A 30 19.96 37.17 -20.43
CA VAL A 30 19.71 36.30 -19.27
C VAL A 30 18.48 35.42 -19.52
N GLN A 31 17.45 35.93 -20.20
CA GLN A 31 16.27 35.16 -20.60
C GLN A 31 16.61 34.03 -21.58
N LEU A 32 17.52 34.27 -22.53
CA LEU A 32 18.07 33.23 -23.39
C LEU A 32 18.83 32.17 -22.55
N GLY A 33 19.61 32.60 -21.55
CA GLY A 33 20.25 31.70 -20.59
C GLY A 33 19.25 30.83 -19.83
N VAL A 34 18.15 31.42 -19.35
CA VAL A 34 17.03 30.70 -18.71
C VAL A 34 16.43 29.65 -19.66
N ALA A 35 16.18 30.00 -20.92
CA ALA A 35 15.63 29.07 -21.91
C ALA A 35 16.58 27.90 -22.24
N LEU A 36 17.89 28.14 -22.24
CA LEU A 36 18.91 27.10 -22.45
C LEU A 36 19.00 26.11 -21.29
N LEU A 37 18.73 26.57 -20.07
CA LEU A 37 18.78 25.79 -18.83
C LEU A 37 17.42 25.19 -18.43
N GLN A 38 16.34 25.57 -19.10
CA GLN A 38 14.99 25.15 -18.75
C GLN A 38 14.84 23.62 -18.78
N GLY A 39 14.34 23.05 -17.68
CA GLY A 39 14.17 21.61 -17.50
C GLY A 39 15.39 20.88 -16.92
N GLY A 40 16.34 21.60 -16.32
CA GLY A 40 17.50 21.01 -15.65
C GLY A 40 18.43 20.28 -16.61
N ASN A 41 18.92 20.94 -17.66
CA ASN A 41 19.82 20.30 -18.61
C ASN A 41 21.27 20.24 -18.08
N GLU A 42 21.69 19.08 -17.56
CA GLU A 42 23.04 18.88 -16.99
C GLU A 42 24.17 19.15 -17.99
N SER A 43 23.99 18.84 -19.27
CA SER A 43 24.99 19.13 -20.30
C SER A 43 25.23 20.63 -20.42
N CYS A 44 24.15 21.42 -20.49
CA CYS A 44 24.26 22.88 -20.56
C CYS A 44 24.87 23.45 -19.27
N GLN A 45 24.47 22.95 -18.09
CA GLN A 45 25.02 23.39 -16.81
C GLN A 45 26.53 23.15 -16.72
N ASN A 46 27.01 21.98 -17.12
CA ASN A 46 28.43 21.65 -17.16
C ASN A 46 29.20 22.52 -18.16
N SER A 47 28.62 22.81 -19.32
CA SER A 47 29.18 23.76 -20.27
C SER A 47 29.29 25.17 -19.65
N PHE A 48 28.24 25.68 -18.99
CA PHE A 48 28.29 26.96 -18.26
C PHE A 48 29.41 26.96 -17.22
N TYR A 49 29.54 25.91 -16.41
CA TYR A 49 30.60 25.79 -15.42
C TYR A 49 32.00 25.85 -16.07
N ALA A 50 32.24 25.05 -17.11
CA ALA A 50 33.52 25.01 -17.81
C ALA A 50 33.91 26.35 -18.45
N TYR A 51 32.94 27.10 -18.99
CA TYR A 51 33.19 28.42 -19.56
C TYR A 51 33.45 29.48 -18.48
N ILE A 52 32.69 29.46 -17.39
CA ILE A 52 32.82 30.44 -16.31
C ILE A 52 34.11 30.19 -15.49
N GLU A 53 34.54 28.94 -15.31
CA GLU A 53 35.75 28.59 -14.54
C GLU A 53 37.05 29.10 -15.19
N ASN A 54 37.06 29.35 -16.51
CA ASN A 54 38.24 29.85 -17.22
C ASN A 54 38.72 31.22 -16.66
N ARG A 55 40.02 31.26 -16.29
CA ARG A 55 40.67 32.16 -15.32
C ARG A 55 40.45 33.68 -15.46
N ASN A 56 39.99 34.20 -16.61
CA ASN A 56 39.87 35.65 -16.84
C ASN A 56 38.41 36.16 -16.90
N CYS A 57 37.42 35.26 -16.89
CA CYS A 57 36.01 35.59 -17.13
C CYS A 57 35.13 35.46 -15.87
N SER A 58 35.47 34.54 -14.95
CA SER A 58 34.70 34.22 -13.74
C SER A 58 34.34 35.46 -12.91
N GLY A 59 35.34 36.25 -12.53
CA GLY A 59 35.15 37.41 -11.66
C GLY A 59 34.31 38.50 -12.30
N LYS A 60 34.51 38.78 -13.60
CA LYS A 60 33.73 39.80 -14.31
C LYS A 60 32.27 39.39 -14.45
N PHE A 61 32.02 38.14 -14.83
CA PHE A 61 30.67 37.60 -14.97
C PHE A 61 29.87 37.68 -13.66
N LEU A 62 30.44 37.16 -12.56
CA LEU A 62 29.75 37.15 -11.27
C LEU A 62 29.59 38.55 -10.67
N ASN A 63 30.59 39.43 -10.85
CA ASN A 63 30.51 40.81 -10.38
C ASN A 63 29.38 41.60 -11.08
N VAL A 64 29.20 41.43 -12.39
CA VAL A 64 28.09 42.09 -13.11
C VAL A 64 26.73 41.64 -12.56
N LEU A 65 26.57 40.35 -12.30
CA LEU A 65 25.34 39.83 -11.67
C LEU A 65 25.15 40.40 -10.27
N GLN A 66 26.20 40.42 -9.45
CA GLN A 66 26.14 40.95 -8.08
C GLN A 66 25.85 42.45 -8.05
N GLU A 67 26.42 43.24 -8.95
CA GLU A 67 26.19 44.68 -9.04
C GLU A 67 24.72 44.97 -9.37
N ARG A 68 24.15 44.27 -10.35
CA ARG A 68 22.71 44.36 -10.67
C ARG A 68 21.82 43.93 -9.50
N MET A 69 22.23 42.92 -8.75
CA MET A 69 21.51 42.48 -7.56
C MET A 69 21.55 43.53 -6.44
N LYS A 70 22.70 44.16 -6.20
CA LYS A 70 22.89 45.24 -5.22
C LYS A 70 22.13 46.50 -5.60
N GLU A 71 22.07 46.84 -6.89
CA GLU A 71 21.28 47.96 -7.42
C GLU A 71 19.79 47.78 -7.06
N ALA A 72 19.23 46.60 -7.34
CA ALA A 72 17.85 46.28 -7.01
C ALA A 72 17.61 46.17 -5.49
N GLU A 73 18.57 45.68 -4.70
CA GLU A 73 18.51 45.68 -3.24
C GLU A 73 18.45 47.11 -2.68
N MET A 74 19.36 47.99 -3.09
CA MET A 74 19.39 49.38 -2.63
C MET A 74 18.11 50.15 -3.00
N GLU A 75 17.58 49.92 -4.19
CA GLU A 75 16.31 50.50 -4.61
C GLU A 75 15.14 50.04 -3.70
N THR A 76 15.11 48.73 -3.41
CA THR A 76 14.10 48.13 -2.52
C THR A 76 14.23 48.70 -1.11
N LYS A 77 15.45 48.77 -0.57
CA LYS A 77 15.74 49.29 0.76
C LYS A 77 15.40 50.76 0.92
N THR A 78 15.64 51.57 -0.12
CA THR A 78 15.27 53.00 -0.13
C THR A 78 13.75 53.15 -0.06
N LYS A 79 13.00 52.35 -0.83
CA LYS A 79 11.53 52.33 -0.79
C LYS A 79 11.01 51.89 0.58
N VAL A 80 11.56 50.80 1.13
CA VAL A 80 11.20 50.30 2.46
C VAL A 80 11.48 51.36 3.54
N SER A 81 12.64 52.01 3.50
CA SER A 81 12.99 53.06 4.47
C SER A 81 12.08 54.28 4.38
N LEU A 82 11.71 54.73 3.19
CA LEU A 82 10.75 55.82 3.00
C LEU A 82 9.39 55.48 3.62
N ILE A 83 8.94 54.24 3.43
CA ILE A 83 7.66 53.76 3.97
C ILE A 83 7.73 53.66 5.49
N THR A 84 8.76 53.03 6.04
CA THR A 84 8.96 52.93 7.49
C THR A 84 9.03 54.31 8.14
N ASN A 85 9.74 55.26 7.53
CA ASN A 85 9.83 56.63 8.05
C ASN A 85 8.49 57.36 7.97
N ASN A 86 7.71 57.19 6.89
CA ASN A 86 6.37 57.77 6.78
C ASN A 86 5.38 57.17 7.80
N ILE A 87 5.51 55.88 8.06
CA ILE A 87 4.73 55.15 9.06
C ILE A 87 5.08 55.60 10.49
N VAL A 88 6.37 55.74 10.81
CA VAL A 88 6.86 56.13 12.14
C VAL A 88 6.64 57.62 12.43
N SER A 89 6.66 58.48 11.41
CA SER A 89 6.54 59.94 11.59
C SER A 89 5.11 60.48 11.67
N GLY A 90 4.07 59.64 11.50
CA GLY A 90 2.67 60.02 11.73
C GLY A 90 2.16 61.22 10.90
N LYS A 91 2.82 61.57 9.78
CA LYS A 91 2.43 62.71 8.95
C LYS A 91 1.27 62.34 8.02
N SER A 92 0.05 62.35 8.54
CA SER A 92 -1.19 62.27 7.76
C SER A 92 -1.56 63.61 7.12
N SER A 93 -0.64 64.22 6.36
CA SER A 93 -0.94 65.45 5.60
C SER A 93 -0.33 65.39 4.21
N ILE A 94 -0.92 64.56 3.35
CA ILE A 94 -0.83 64.75 1.90
C ILE A 94 -1.92 65.75 1.54
N GLY A 95 -1.51 66.99 1.27
CA GLY A 95 -2.35 67.99 0.65
C GLY A 95 -2.74 67.53 -0.75
N PHE A 96 -4.04 67.46 -1.01
CA PHE A 96 -4.59 67.31 -2.35
C PHE A 96 -4.17 68.51 -3.22
N TYR A 97 -3.29 68.31 -4.19
CA TYR A 97 -3.32 69.14 -5.40
C TYR A 97 -4.33 68.51 -6.35
N SER A 98 -5.55 69.05 -6.37
CA SER A 98 -6.48 68.83 -7.47
C SER A 98 -5.96 69.61 -8.68
N ILE A 99 -5.38 68.92 -9.66
CA ILE A 99 -5.18 69.48 -11.00
C ILE A 99 -6.49 69.27 -11.76
N SER A 100 -7.32 70.30 -11.79
CA SER A 100 -8.39 70.45 -12.77
C SER A 100 -7.77 70.82 -14.11
N HIS A 101 -8.00 69.99 -15.12
CA HIS A 101 -7.75 70.38 -16.51
C HIS A 101 -8.81 71.41 -16.91
N ASP A 102 -8.40 72.67 -17.01
CA ASP A 102 -9.05 73.66 -17.88
C ASP A 102 -7.97 74.38 -18.70
N ASN A 103 -8.31 74.65 -19.95
CA ASN A 103 -7.45 75.18 -21.00
C ASN A 103 -6.90 76.59 -20.69
N ASP A 104 -5.74 76.86 -21.32
CA ASP A 104 -5.11 78.15 -21.59
C ASP A 104 -4.33 78.87 -20.47
N GLY A 105 -3.04 79.10 -20.75
CA GLY A 105 -2.35 80.34 -20.37
C GLY A 105 -1.39 80.32 -19.16
N ILE A 106 -0.19 80.83 -19.41
CA ILE A 106 0.94 81.06 -18.49
C ILE A 106 0.61 82.11 -17.41
N ASN A 107 0.92 81.87 -16.13
CA ASN A 107 1.79 82.75 -15.30
C ASN A 107 1.98 82.31 -13.83
N LEU A 108 3.17 82.64 -13.34
CA LEU A 108 3.69 82.51 -11.98
C LEU A 108 3.21 83.69 -11.12
N SER A 109 2.75 83.46 -9.89
CA SER A 109 2.86 84.47 -8.82
C SER A 109 2.74 83.88 -7.41
N GLN A 110 3.52 84.51 -6.56
CA GLN A 110 3.98 84.24 -5.21
C GLN A 110 3.09 84.97 -4.18
N ASP A 111 2.98 84.44 -2.95
CA ASP A 111 2.86 85.14 -1.66
C ASP A 111 2.30 84.17 -0.59
N LEU A 112 3.02 83.75 0.46
CA LEU A 112 3.54 84.42 1.66
C LEU A 112 2.47 84.70 2.74
N ALA A 113 2.77 84.24 3.98
CA ALA A 113 2.18 84.60 5.29
C ALA A 113 0.78 84.01 5.60
N THR A 114 0.40 83.54 6.80
CA THR A 114 0.92 83.70 8.17
C THR A 114 0.11 82.79 9.14
N THR A 115 0.79 82.30 10.20
CA THR A 115 0.35 82.05 11.60
C THR A 115 -0.94 81.25 11.86
N THR A 116 -0.95 80.22 12.72
CA THR A 116 -1.14 80.42 14.18
C THR A 116 -0.66 79.20 14.99
N THR A 117 0.10 79.51 16.04
CA THR A 117 0.57 78.71 17.17
C THR A 117 -0.51 77.95 17.96
N ALA A 118 -0.23 76.71 18.36
CA ALA A 118 -0.70 76.15 19.64
C ALA A 118 0.20 74.99 20.14
N ASN A 119 1.01 75.34 21.15
CA ASN A 119 1.55 74.57 22.27
C ASN A 119 1.91 73.08 22.17
N SER A 120 3.21 72.87 22.43
CA SER A 120 3.86 71.66 22.91
C SER A 120 3.36 71.20 24.28
N SER A 121 3.27 69.89 24.47
CA SER A 121 3.59 69.23 25.75
C SER A 121 4.12 67.84 25.47
N ASN A 122 5.43 67.70 25.73
CA ASN A 122 6.19 66.45 25.76
C ASN A 122 5.56 65.42 26.71
N ASN A 123 5.58 64.16 26.29
CA ASN A 123 5.95 63.05 27.17
C ASN A 123 6.60 61.93 26.35
N ASN A 124 7.93 61.91 26.39
CA ASN A 124 8.76 60.80 25.96
C ASN A 124 8.65 59.69 27.02
N ASN A 125 8.00 58.59 26.68
CA ASN A 125 8.25 57.28 27.25
C ASN A 125 7.84 56.22 26.21
N ILE A 126 8.75 55.92 25.28
CA ILE A 126 8.57 54.85 24.31
C ILE A 126 9.13 53.57 24.95
N ASN A 127 8.22 52.72 25.41
CA ASN A 127 8.49 51.35 25.82
C ASN A 127 8.53 50.48 24.54
N SER A 128 9.63 49.76 24.29
CA SER A 128 9.93 49.07 23.03
C SER A 128 9.16 47.76 22.78
N ASN A 129 8.03 47.52 23.47
CA ASN A 129 7.28 46.25 23.41
C ASN A 129 5.82 46.37 22.92
N ASN A 130 5.40 47.52 22.38
CA ASN A 130 4.06 47.67 21.81
C ASN A 130 4.08 47.50 20.29
N ARG A 131 3.43 46.45 19.76
CA ARG A 131 3.00 46.38 18.35
C ARG A 131 2.23 47.67 18.02
N LEU A 132 2.65 48.42 17.02
CA LEU A 132 1.88 49.58 16.55
C LEU A 132 0.56 49.09 15.93
N SER A 133 -0.57 49.42 16.55
CA SER A 133 -1.90 49.20 15.99
C SER A 133 -2.26 50.35 15.07
N PHE A 134 -2.14 50.15 13.75
CA PHE A 134 -2.62 51.10 12.74
C PHE A 134 -4.13 50.97 12.53
N THR A 135 -4.81 52.10 12.32
CA THR A 135 -6.23 52.06 11.94
C THR A 135 -6.38 51.63 10.47
N GLU A 136 -7.47 50.93 10.15
CA GLU A 136 -7.73 50.40 8.80
C GLU A 136 -7.73 51.48 7.70
N ARG A 137 -8.04 52.74 8.06
CA ARG A 137 -7.97 53.90 7.16
C ARG A 137 -6.54 54.34 6.85
N GLU A 138 -5.62 54.27 7.82
CA GLU A 138 -4.20 54.61 7.62
C GLU A 138 -3.51 53.57 6.74
N LEU A 139 -3.83 52.29 6.94
CA LEU A 139 -3.39 51.19 6.08
C LEU A 139 -3.89 51.36 4.64
N VAL A 140 -5.14 51.80 4.43
CA VAL A 140 -5.69 52.06 3.08
C VAL A 140 -5.00 53.23 2.36
N ALA A 141 -4.68 54.31 3.08
CA ALA A 141 -3.96 55.44 2.49
C ALA A 141 -2.50 55.09 2.11
N ILE A 142 -1.81 54.30 2.94
CA ILE A 142 -0.48 53.77 2.63
C ILE A 142 -0.55 52.82 1.42
N ARG A 143 -1.60 52.00 1.32
CA ARG A 143 -1.83 51.07 0.19
C ARG A 143 -2.05 51.78 -1.15
N GLN A 144 -2.82 52.88 -1.18
CA GLN A 144 -3.05 53.64 -2.41
C GLN A 144 -1.75 54.28 -2.96
N SER A 145 -0.83 54.68 -2.08
CA SER A 145 0.51 55.13 -2.50
C SER A 145 1.40 54.01 -3.08
N PHE A 146 1.04 52.74 -2.82
CA PHE A 146 1.81 51.56 -3.23
C PHE A 146 1.33 50.98 -4.57
N ASP A 147 0.04 51.01 -4.86
CA ASP A 147 -0.54 50.47 -6.11
C ASP A 147 -0.18 51.29 -7.37
N GLU A 148 0.17 52.58 -7.22
CA GLU A 148 0.67 53.39 -8.34
C GLU A 148 2.12 53.09 -8.73
N CYS A 149 2.86 52.28 -7.95
CA CYS A 149 4.19 51.81 -8.32
C CYS A 149 4.09 50.59 -9.26
N LYS A 150 3.98 50.85 -10.56
CA LYS A 150 4.28 49.86 -11.61
C LYS A 150 5.60 49.14 -11.28
N LEU A 151 5.58 47.82 -11.39
CA LEU A 151 6.73 46.93 -11.21
C LEU A 151 7.96 47.50 -11.95
N VAL A 152 8.93 48.02 -11.19
CA VAL A 152 10.10 48.69 -11.75
C VAL A 152 10.89 47.70 -12.60
N ASP A 153 11.45 48.16 -13.71
CA ASP A 153 12.18 47.30 -14.64
C ASP A 153 13.38 46.59 -13.97
N SER A 154 13.94 47.16 -12.89
CA SER A 154 14.93 46.53 -12.01
C SER A 154 14.43 45.24 -11.35
N MET A 155 13.16 45.20 -10.91
CA MET A 155 12.55 44.02 -10.28
C MET A 155 12.29 42.90 -11.29
N LYS A 156 11.97 43.24 -12.55
CA LYS A 156 11.86 42.25 -13.63
C LYS A 156 13.22 41.65 -13.98
N VAL A 157 14.26 42.49 -14.07
CA VAL A 157 15.63 42.01 -14.30
C VAL A 157 16.07 41.08 -13.17
N MET A 158 15.82 41.45 -11.91
CA MET A 158 16.11 40.60 -10.75
C MET A 158 15.35 39.26 -10.80
N MET A 159 14.07 39.26 -11.15
CA MET A 159 13.29 38.02 -11.32
C MET A 159 13.96 37.07 -12.32
N THR A 160 14.46 37.59 -13.45
CA THR A 160 15.14 36.79 -14.48
C THR A 160 16.51 36.31 -14.01
N ILE A 161 17.28 37.14 -13.29
CA ILE A 161 18.56 36.73 -12.68
C ILE A 161 18.34 35.59 -11.67
N LEU A 162 17.39 35.74 -10.75
CA LEU A 162 17.07 34.70 -9.76
C LEU A 162 16.62 33.41 -10.45
N LYS A 163 15.82 33.51 -11.52
CA LYS A 163 15.40 32.34 -12.28
C LYS A 163 16.59 31.65 -12.97
N PHE A 164 17.52 32.41 -13.52
CA PHE A 164 18.75 31.89 -14.12
C PHE A 164 19.61 31.16 -13.08
N LEU A 165 19.86 31.78 -11.92
CA LEU A 165 20.62 31.18 -10.82
C LEU A 165 19.94 29.91 -10.27
N GLN A 166 18.60 29.92 -10.17
CA GLN A 166 17.83 28.74 -9.76
C GLN A 166 18.06 27.56 -10.71
N LEU A 167 17.99 27.79 -12.04
CA LEU A 167 18.13 26.74 -13.04
C LEU A 167 19.58 26.25 -13.20
N LEU A 168 20.57 27.11 -12.92
CA LEU A 168 21.98 26.70 -12.85
C LEU A 168 22.23 25.65 -11.77
N CYS A 169 21.53 25.77 -10.62
CA CYS A 169 21.67 24.86 -9.49
C CYS A 169 20.65 23.71 -9.49
N GLU A 170 19.84 23.58 -10.55
CA GLU A 170 18.91 22.47 -10.70
C GLU A 170 19.70 21.13 -10.85
N ASN A 171 19.12 20.00 -10.43
CA ASN A 171 19.77 18.68 -10.34
C ASN A 171 20.89 18.52 -9.30
N HIS A 172 20.91 19.34 -8.23
CA HIS A 172 21.87 19.19 -7.12
C HIS A 172 23.33 19.28 -7.56
N ASN A 173 23.63 20.21 -8.46
CA ASN A 173 24.99 20.41 -8.97
C ASN A 173 25.89 21.07 -7.90
N SER A 174 26.49 20.25 -7.04
CA SER A 174 27.33 20.69 -5.92
C SER A 174 28.53 21.54 -6.35
N LYS A 175 29.06 21.33 -7.57
CA LYS A 175 30.16 22.13 -8.13
C LYS A 175 29.71 23.58 -8.39
N LEU A 176 28.58 23.75 -9.06
CA LEU A 176 28.03 25.08 -9.34
C LEU A 176 27.53 25.76 -8.06
N GLN A 177 26.88 25.03 -7.15
CA GLN A 177 26.41 25.56 -5.87
C GLN A 177 27.57 26.12 -5.02
N ASN A 178 28.66 25.37 -4.88
CA ASN A 178 29.85 25.84 -4.16
C ASN A 178 30.57 26.98 -4.90
N PHE A 179 30.57 26.92 -6.24
CA PHE A 179 31.17 27.97 -7.06
C PHE A 179 30.43 29.29 -6.97
N LEU A 180 29.11 29.33 -6.76
CA LEU A 180 28.37 30.59 -6.57
C LEU A 180 28.64 31.25 -5.21
N ARG A 181 29.14 30.48 -4.25
CA ARG A 181 29.50 30.93 -2.90
C ARG A 181 30.95 31.43 -2.83
N THR A 182 31.89 30.58 -3.20
CA THR A 182 33.34 30.87 -3.13
C THR A 182 34.03 30.49 -4.43
N GLN A 183 34.79 31.43 -5.02
CA GLN A 183 35.60 31.17 -6.21
C GLN A 183 37.09 31.17 -5.86
N PRO A 184 37.71 29.99 -5.65
CA PRO A 184 39.10 29.90 -5.17
C PRO A 184 40.12 30.48 -6.17
N ASN A 185 39.77 30.52 -7.46
CA ASN A 185 40.62 31.02 -8.54
C ASN A 185 40.55 32.54 -8.75
N ASN A 186 39.75 33.28 -7.97
CA ASN A 186 39.56 34.73 -8.11
C ASN A 186 40.16 35.50 -6.93
N LYS A 187 40.63 36.74 -7.16
CA LYS A 187 41.23 37.59 -6.11
C LYS A 187 40.20 38.11 -5.10
N VAL A 188 38.95 38.28 -5.52
CA VAL A 188 37.82 38.70 -4.69
C VAL A 188 36.70 37.69 -4.90
N THR A 189 36.25 37.04 -3.82
CA THR A 189 35.13 36.10 -3.87
C THR A 189 33.82 36.87 -3.94
N CYS A 190 33.03 36.57 -4.97
CA CYS A 190 31.68 37.09 -5.13
C CYS A 190 30.70 36.08 -4.53
N ASN A 191 30.19 36.39 -3.34
CA ASN A 191 29.17 35.58 -2.69
C ASN A 191 27.76 35.99 -3.16
N LEU A 192 27.21 35.22 -4.11
CA LEU A 192 25.85 35.45 -4.61
C LEU A 192 24.78 34.82 -3.71
N VAL A 193 25.13 33.83 -2.90
CA VAL A 193 24.22 33.17 -1.96
C VAL A 193 23.82 34.16 -0.85
N GLY A 194 24.80 34.70 -0.14
CA GLY A 194 24.56 35.76 0.86
C GLY A 194 23.87 37.01 0.28
N GLN A 195 24.24 37.43 -0.93
CA GLN A 195 23.58 38.57 -1.61
C GLN A 195 22.09 38.29 -1.88
N THR A 196 21.72 37.06 -2.21
CA THR A 196 20.32 36.66 -2.43
C THR A 196 19.52 36.68 -1.12
N VAL A 197 20.15 36.28 -0.01
CA VAL A 197 19.52 36.30 1.32
C VAL A 197 19.28 37.74 1.79
N ASN A 198 20.29 38.62 1.67
CA ASN A 198 20.14 40.04 2.01
C ASN A 198 19.04 40.73 1.18
N PHE A 199 18.89 40.33 -0.08
CA PHE A 199 17.83 40.80 -0.94
C PHE A 199 16.44 40.34 -0.46
N LEU A 200 16.30 39.10 0.01
CA LEU A 200 15.05 38.59 0.59
C LEU A 200 14.69 39.35 1.88
N ASP A 201 15.65 39.55 2.77
CA ASP A 201 15.45 40.32 4.00
C ASP A 201 14.99 41.75 3.70
N SER A 202 15.66 42.41 2.74
CA SER A 202 15.30 43.76 2.28
C SER A 202 13.90 43.82 1.64
N LEU A 203 13.48 42.76 0.91
CA LEU A 203 12.13 42.68 0.33
C LEU A 203 11.04 42.53 1.39
N CYS A 204 11.32 41.82 2.48
CA CYS A 204 10.36 41.56 3.54
C CYS A 204 10.28 42.69 4.60
N GLY A 205 11.20 43.65 4.56
CA GLY A 205 11.20 44.83 5.44
C GLY A 205 12.35 44.87 6.45
N GLY A 206 13.31 43.94 6.38
CA GLY A 206 14.45 43.87 7.28
C GLY A 206 14.03 43.81 8.76
N THR A 207 14.62 44.67 9.59
CA THR A 207 14.28 44.75 11.02
C THR A 207 12.82 45.13 11.30
N ALA A 208 12.11 45.73 10.35
CA ALA A 208 10.69 46.08 10.49
C ALA A 208 9.76 44.85 10.44
N VAL A 209 10.27 43.67 10.06
CA VAL A 209 9.56 42.38 10.08
C VAL A 209 9.13 42.03 11.51
N SER A 210 10.03 42.20 12.48
CA SER A 210 9.76 41.95 13.92
C SER A 210 8.64 42.81 14.54
N LEU A 211 8.22 43.88 13.85
CA LEU A 211 7.12 44.77 14.28
C LEU A 211 5.73 44.30 13.81
N GLY A 212 5.64 43.18 13.07
CA GLY A 212 4.38 42.64 12.56
C GLY A 212 3.82 43.37 11.33
N LEU A 213 4.67 44.12 10.62
CA LEU A 213 4.29 44.92 9.44
C LEU A 213 4.48 44.18 8.10
N LEU A 214 4.66 42.86 8.14
CA LEU A 214 4.94 42.03 6.96
C LEU A 214 3.89 42.21 5.85
N GLY A 215 2.60 42.31 6.21
CA GLY A 215 1.49 42.49 5.27
C GLY A 215 1.47 43.82 4.52
N VAL A 216 2.29 44.80 4.93
CA VAL A 216 2.47 46.09 4.24
C VAL A 216 3.55 45.99 3.15
N PHE A 217 4.57 45.15 3.38
CA PHE A 217 5.69 44.97 2.45
C PHE A 217 5.45 43.85 1.45
N VAL A 218 4.71 42.79 1.81
CA VAL A 218 4.39 41.67 0.92
C VAL A 218 2.99 41.86 0.31
N ASN A 219 2.97 42.30 -0.94
CA ASN A 219 1.78 42.70 -1.69
C ASN A 219 1.57 41.79 -2.91
N ARG A 220 0.42 41.92 -3.58
CA ARG A 220 0.08 41.11 -4.78
C ARG A 220 1.08 41.26 -5.92
N SER A 221 1.72 42.43 -6.05
CA SER A 221 2.69 42.73 -7.11
C SER A 221 4.07 42.08 -6.89
N ASN A 222 4.51 41.90 -5.64
CA ASN A 222 5.87 41.42 -5.33
C ASN A 222 5.91 40.00 -4.73
N VAL A 223 4.78 39.42 -4.31
CA VAL A 223 4.73 38.05 -3.75
C VAL A 223 5.36 37.00 -4.66
N SER A 224 5.24 37.18 -5.98
CA SER A 224 5.85 36.31 -6.98
C SER A 224 7.38 36.35 -6.94
N LEU A 225 7.96 37.54 -6.72
CA LEU A 225 9.39 37.76 -6.61
C LEU A 225 9.94 37.18 -5.31
N VAL A 226 9.30 37.46 -4.17
CA VAL A 226 9.66 36.87 -2.87
C VAL A 226 9.69 35.35 -2.96
N ARG A 227 8.64 34.76 -3.54
CA ARG A 227 8.56 33.31 -3.76
C ARG A 227 9.70 32.80 -4.67
N GLN A 228 10.05 33.53 -5.73
CA GLN A 228 11.15 33.15 -6.63
C GLN A 228 12.51 33.25 -5.90
N THR A 229 12.73 34.25 -5.07
CA THR A 229 13.94 34.39 -4.24
C THR A 229 14.07 33.20 -3.31
N ILE A 230 13.01 32.83 -2.57
CA ILE A 230 12.99 31.65 -1.69
C ILE A 230 13.29 30.38 -2.48
N ARG A 231 12.64 30.16 -3.64
CA ARG A 231 12.92 28.98 -4.49
C ARG A 231 14.36 28.91 -4.98
N THR A 232 15.00 30.06 -5.17
CA THR A 232 16.40 30.15 -5.60
C THR A 232 17.33 29.77 -4.44
N ILE A 233 17.08 30.31 -3.23
CA ILE A 233 17.82 29.94 -2.00
C ILE A 233 17.67 28.45 -1.71
N VAL A 234 16.45 27.90 -1.82
CA VAL A 234 16.21 26.45 -1.68
C VAL A 234 17.16 25.68 -2.59
N LYS A 235 17.29 26.04 -3.87
CA LYS A 235 18.18 25.34 -4.82
C LYS A 235 19.67 25.54 -4.54
N PHE A 236 20.07 26.59 -3.82
CA PHE A 236 21.45 26.73 -3.33
C PHE A 236 21.79 25.75 -2.20
N CYS A 237 20.80 25.44 -1.35
CA CYS A 237 20.95 24.55 -0.19
C CYS A 237 20.55 23.09 -0.47
N HIS A 238 19.84 22.82 -1.58
CA HIS A 238 19.30 21.51 -1.92
C HIS A 238 20.40 20.49 -2.26
N GLY A 239 20.28 19.28 -1.73
CA GLY A 239 21.32 18.25 -1.84
C GLY A 239 22.39 18.40 -0.75
N PRO A 240 23.37 17.48 -0.65
CA PRO A 240 24.40 17.56 0.39
C PRO A 240 25.37 18.72 0.08
N CYS A 241 24.99 19.94 0.47
CA CYS A 241 25.82 21.14 0.43
C CYS A 241 25.77 21.81 1.81
N PHE A 242 26.43 21.15 2.78
CA PHE A 242 26.51 21.57 4.17
C PHE A 242 27.01 23.00 4.32
N GLU A 243 27.89 23.42 3.42
CA GLU A 243 28.48 24.73 3.47
C GLU A 243 27.53 25.87 3.11
N ASN A 244 26.70 25.69 2.07
CA ASN A 244 25.69 26.69 1.72
C ASN A 244 24.58 26.72 2.78
N GLN A 245 24.19 25.56 3.30
CA GLN A 245 23.23 25.45 4.40
C GLN A 245 23.73 26.22 5.63
N TYR A 246 25.00 26.04 6.01
CA TYR A 246 25.61 26.74 7.14
C TYR A 246 25.61 28.25 6.93
N GLU A 247 26.10 28.73 5.78
CA GLU A 247 26.15 30.17 5.50
C GLU A 247 24.78 30.84 5.54
N VAL A 248 23.77 30.18 4.97
CA VAL A 248 22.41 30.70 4.90
C VAL A 248 21.74 30.71 6.28
N ALA A 249 22.04 29.74 7.15
CA ALA A 249 21.45 29.62 8.48
C ALA A 249 22.12 30.50 9.56
N MET A 250 23.37 30.93 9.34
CA MET A 250 24.10 31.73 10.34
C MET A 250 23.43 33.09 10.61
N ARG A 251 23.60 33.55 11.86
CA ARG A 251 22.91 34.73 12.43
C ARG A 251 23.14 36.04 11.66
N GLU A 252 24.20 36.15 10.87
CA GLU A 252 24.47 37.32 10.03
C GLU A 252 23.43 37.52 8.92
N SER A 253 22.67 36.47 8.57
CA SER A 253 21.77 36.47 7.42
C SER A 253 20.34 36.95 7.74
N ASN A 254 19.96 37.07 9.03
CA ASN A 254 18.59 37.34 9.54
C ASN A 254 17.45 36.46 8.94
N LEU A 255 17.78 35.48 8.09
CA LEU A 255 16.82 34.75 7.27
C LEU A 255 15.82 33.94 8.10
N LEU A 256 16.28 33.35 9.21
CA LEU A 256 15.43 32.54 10.08
C LEU A 256 14.33 33.38 10.76
N ASP A 257 14.60 34.66 11.05
CA ASP A 257 13.60 35.60 11.58
C ASP A 257 12.56 35.94 10.50
N THR A 258 13.04 36.25 9.29
CA THR A 258 12.16 36.47 8.13
C THR A 258 11.29 35.24 7.84
N ALA A 259 11.87 34.03 7.87
CA ALA A 259 11.19 32.78 7.62
C ALA A 259 10.16 32.45 8.73
N SER A 260 10.52 32.65 9.99
CA SER A 260 9.62 32.50 11.14
C SER A 260 8.38 33.38 10.98
N THR A 261 8.61 34.66 10.65
CA THR A 261 7.52 35.64 10.50
C THR A 261 6.65 35.34 9.28
N LEU A 262 7.25 34.97 8.14
CA LEU A 262 6.51 34.56 6.94
C LEU A 262 5.60 33.34 7.19
N LEU A 263 6.01 32.44 8.09
CA LEU A 263 5.26 31.23 8.39
C LEU A 263 4.16 31.47 9.44
N THR A 264 4.48 32.14 10.54
CA THR A 264 3.56 32.30 11.68
C THR A 264 2.61 33.48 11.58
N ASP A 265 3.05 34.61 11.01
CA ASP A 265 2.21 35.81 10.97
C ASP A 265 1.16 35.72 9.84
N GLU A 266 0.03 36.41 10.06
CA GLU A 266 -1.01 36.55 9.05
C GLU A 266 -0.65 37.67 8.08
N ILE A 267 -0.52 37.33 6.79
CA ILE A 267 -0.19 38.30 5.73
C ILE A 267 -1.47 38.99 5.25
N GLN A 268 -2.08 39.81 6.11
CA GLN A 268 -3.25 40.62 5.75
C GLN A 268 -2.78 41.93 5.07
N PRO A 269 -3.40 42.37 3.94
CA PRO A 269 -4.67 41.91 3.34
C PRO A 269 -4.50 40.86 2.22
N LEU A 270 -3.27 40.40 1.94
CA LEU A 270 -3.02 39.44 0.86
C LEU A 270 -3.79 38.12 1.07
N ALA A 271 -3.98 37.72 2.33
CA ALA A 271 -4.77 36.55 2.70
C ALA A 271 -6.24 36.64 2.25
N GLU A 272 -6.83 37.83 2.18
CA GLU A 272 -8.22 38.04 1.75
C GLU A 272 -8.36 38.10 0.23
N THR A 273 -7.35 38.65 -0.44
CA THR A 273 -7.37 38.90 -1.90
C THR A 273 -6.84 37.74 -2.72
N ASP A 274 -5.79 37.05 -2.28
CA ASP A 274 -5.19 35.89 -2.93
C ASP A 274 -4.60 34.92 -1.90
N PHE A 275 -5.50 34.23 -1.19
CA PHE A 275 -5.13 33.20 -0.20
C PHE A 275 -4.21 32.12 -0.78
N MET A 276 -4.40 31.75 -2.05
CA MET A 276 -3.58 30.73 -2.72
C MET A 276 -2.13 31.19 -2.93
N ALA A 277 -1.88 32.47 -3.18
CA ALA A 277 -0.52 33.02 -3.24
C ALA A 277 0.18 32.95 -1.88
N VAL A 278 -0.53 33.27 -0.80
CA VAL A 278 -0.02 33.15 0.58
C VAL A 278 0.34 31.69 0.91
N LEU A 279 -0.55 30.74 0.58
CA LEU A 279 -0.29 29.31 0.82
C LEU A 279 0.94 28.81 0.05
N LYS A 280 1.09 29.21 -1.22
CA LYS A 280 2.26 28.88 -2.04
C LYS A 280 3.55 29.50 -1.49
N LEU A 281 3.47 30.70 -0.91
CA LEU A 281 4.59 31.35 -0.26
C LEU A 281 5.00 30.60 1.00
N LYS A 282 4.05 30.33 1.91
CA LYS A 282 4.29 29.55 3.14
C LYS A 282 4.89 28.17 2.84
N ASN A 283 4.37 27.46 1.82
CA ASN A 283 4.93 26.18 1.38
C ASN A 283 6.39 26.32 0.87
N SER A 284 6.70 27.40 0.15
CA SER A 284 8.07 27.65 -0.32
C SER A 284 9.02 27.92 0.86
N THR A 285 8.55 28.63 1.90
CA THR A 285 9.28 28.84 3.15
C THR A 285 9.50 27.54 3.93
N CYS A 286 8.51 26.64 3.99
CA CYS A 286 8.69 25.31 4.58
C CYS A 286 9.78 24.51 3.84
N ASN A 287 9.76 24.53 2.51
CA ASN A 287 10.80 23.85 1.71
C ASN A 287 12.20 24.43 1.95
N LEU A 288 12.30 25.74 2.22
CA LEU A 288 13.56 26.36 2.62
C LEU A 288 14.07 25.78 3.94
N LEU A 289 13.22 25.73 4.97
CA LEU A 289 13.60 25.16 6.27
C LEU A 289 14.00 23.69 6.15
N LEU A 290 13.24 22.89 5.39
CA LEU A 290 13.57 21.48 5.13
C LEU A 290 14.91 21.34 4.40
N SER A 291 15.20 22.20 3.42
CA SER A 291 16.48 22.17 2.69
C SER A 291 17.71 22.55 3.54
N LEU A 292 17.52 23.23 4.67
CA LEU A 292 18.61 23.59 5.59
C LEU A 292 19.02 22.43 6.52
N ILE A 293 18.09 21.51 6.78
CA ILE A 293 18.28 20.35 7.66
C ILE A 293 18.62 19.08 6.85
N GLU A 294 18.40 19.13 5.53
CA GLU A 294 18.60 17.99 4.63
C GLU A 294 20.01 17.37 4.77
N SER A 295 20.06 16.06 5.05
CA SER A 295 21.28 15.25 5.13
C SER A 295 22.31 15.69 6.18
N ARG A 296 21.92 16.45 7.21
CA ARG A 296 22.82 16.84 8.32
C ARG A 296 22.74 15.87 9.50
N HIS A 297 23.88 15.71 10.19
CA HIS A 297 24.00 14.91 11.42
C HIS A 297 24.34 15.78 12.64
N ASP A 298 24.55 17.08 12.44
CA ASP A 298 24.89 18.02 13.50
C ASP A 298 23.69 18.90 13.88
N ASP A 299 23.49 19.06 15.18
CA ASP A 299 22.33 19.76 15.72
C ASP A 299 22.46 21.29 15.65
N VAL A 300 23.50 21.83 15.00
CA VAL A 300 23.80 23.28 15.03
C VAL A 300 22.68 24.09 14.37
N ILE A 301 22.30 23.72 13.14
CA ILE A 301 21.21 24.38 12.43
C ILE A 301 19.87 24.11 13.11
N GLU A 302 19.63 22.88 13.58
CA GLU A 302 18.39 22.51 14.25
C GLU A 302 18.17 23.37 15.50
N ASN A 303 19.19 23.50 16.35
CA ASN A 303 19.16 24.36 17.52
C ASN A 303 18.99 25.84 17.14
N CYS A 304 19.61 26.30 16.06
CA CYS A 304 19.36 27.64 15.53
C CYS A 304 17.88 27.82 15.17
N ILE A 305 17.28 26.91 14.40
CA ILE A 305 15.87 26.97 14.02
C ILE A 305 14.97 26.95 15.26
N LEU A 306 15.19 26.05 16.21
CA LEU A 306 14.40 25.96 17.44
C LEU A 306 14.43 27.25 18.28
N ASN A 307 15.53 28.00 18.25
CA ASN A 307 15.62 29.29 18.94
C ASN A 307 14.74 30.39 18.31
N TYR A 308 14.47 30.33 17.00
CA TYR A 308 13.65 31.32 16.28
C TYR A 308 12.17 30.93 16.17
N PHE A 309 11.84 29.63 16.26
CA PHE A 309 10.48 29.13 16.13
C PHE A 309 9.90 28.74 17.49
N ALA A 310 8.88 29.46 17.97
CA ALA A 310 8.15 29.07 19.17
C ALA A 310 7.20 27.89 18.86
N PRO A 311 7.37 26.70 19.48
CA PRO A 311 6.56 25.51 19.16
C PRO A 311 5.04 25.73 19.31
N ALA A 312 4.63 26.50 20.33
CA ALA A 312 3.23 26.82 20.57
C ALA A 312 2.58 27.58 19.40
N LYS A 313 3.29 28.54 18.80
CA LYS A 313 2.79 29.31 17.65
C LYS A 313 2.70 28.45 16.39
N LEU A 314 3.64 27.52 16.22
CA LEU A 314 3.63 26.59 15.08
C LEU A 314 2.42 25.66 15.16
N ILE A 315 2.14 25.09 16.34
CA ILE A 315 0.96 24.25 16.57
C ILE A 315 -0.34 25.02 16.31
N GLU A 316 -0.43 26.28 16.76
CA GLU A 316 -1.59 27.13 16.46
C GLU A 316 -1.76 27.36 14.95
N THR A 317 -0.66 27.59 14.23
CA THR A 317 -0.68 27.78 12.77
C THR A 317 -1.13 26.51 12.05
N ILE A 318 -0.63 25.33 12.46
CA ILE A 318 -1.02 24.03 11.93
C ILE A 318 -2.51 23.78 12.15
N LYS A 319 -3.00 24.06 13.37
CA LYS A 319 -4.42 23.94 13.70
C LYS A 319 -5.30 24.83 12.82
N LYS A 320 -4.92 26.11 12.66
CA LYS A 320 -5.65 27.04 11.77
C LYS A 320 -5.73 26.52 10.33
N LEU A 321 -4.64 25.95 9.80
CA LEU A 321 -4.62 25.35 8.46
C LEU A 321 -5.53 24.12 8.34
N TYR A 322 -5.59 23.28 9.37
CA TYR A 322 -6.50 22.14 9.43
C TYR A 322 -7.97 22.59 9.44
N ASP A 323 -8.32 23.56 10.28
CA ASP A 323 -9.68 24.09 10.38
C ASP A 323 -10.13 24.75 9.06
N LEU A 324 -9.23 25.48 8.38
CA LEU A 324 -9.48 26.06 7.05
C LEU A 324 -9.73 24.99 5.98
N SER A 325 -8.98 23.89 6.01
CA SER A 325 -9.19 22.75 5.10
C SER A 325 -10.56 22.09 5.33
N ASN A 326 -11.00 21.98 6.58
CA ASN A 326 -12.30 21.39 6.92
C ASN A 326 -13.46 22.33 6.57
N ALA A 327 -13.31 23.64 6.79
CA ALA A 327 -14.32 24.64 6.43
C ALA A 327 -14.59 24.67 4.92
N GLY A 328 -13.54 24.59 4.08
CA GLY A 328 -13.65 24.55 2.62
C GLY A 328 -14.41 23.34 2.05
N SER A 329 -14.59 22.29 2.84
CA SER A 329 -15.34 21.07 2.45
C SER A 329 -16.86 21.25 2.52
N SER A 330 -17.35 22.32 3.14
CA SER A 330 -18.78 22.57 3.38
C SER A 330 -19.43 23.58 2.43
N SER A 331 -18.65 24.28 1.60
CA SER A 331 -19.14 25.36 0.74
C SER A 331 -18.60 25.29 -0.70
N SER A 332 -19.07 24.34 -1.51
CA SER A 332 -18.90 24.43 -2.97
C SER A 332 -19.95 23.61 -3.73
N THR A 333 -21.15 24.16 -3.86
CA THR A 333 -22.02 23.93 -5.03
C THR A 333 -21.87 25.11 -5.96
N THR A 334 -21.16 24.91 -7.09
CA THR A 334 -21.44 25.39 -8.46
C THR A 334 -20.15 25.57 -9.30
N ASN A 335 -20.06 24.72 -10.33
CA ASN A 335 -19.30 24.80 -11.59
C ASN A 335 -18.23 25.88 -11.79
N SER A 336 -16.96 25.49 -11.96
CA SER A 336 -16.27 25.47 -13.25
C SER A 336 -14.83 24.95 -13.14
N SER A 337 -14.37 24.38 -14.25
CA SER A 337 -13.19 23.55 -14.45
C SER A 337 -11.83 24.17 -14.08
N SER A 338 -11.17 23.62 -13.06
CA SER A 338 -9.71 23.37 -13.07
C SER A 338 -9.39 22.34 -11.97
N GLY A 339 -8.60 21.33 -12.32
CA GLY A 339 -8.44 20.12 -11.52
C GLY A 339 -7.79 20.34 -10.16
N PHE A 340 -8.58 20.14 -9.11
CA PHE A 340 -8.11 19.74 -7.79
C PHE A 340 -9.22 18.86 -7.20
N ASP A 341 -8.91 17.56 -7.04
CA ASP A 341 -9.88 16.51 -6.71
C ASP A 341 -10.53 16.75 -5.34
N SER A 342 -11.86 16.77 -5.37
CA SER A 342 -12.77 16.94 -4.25
C SER A 342 -12.92 15.66 -3.42
N ARG A 343 -13.02 15.82 -2.09
CA ARG A 343 -13.31 14.75 -1.13
C ARG A 343 -14.81 14.45 -1.06
N ASN A 344 -15.15 13.17 -1.24
CA ASN A 344 -16.39 12.57 -0.75
C ASN A 344 -16.09 11.84 0.56
N SER A 345 -16.49 12.44 1.69
CA SER A 345 -16.65 11.75 2.97
C SER A 345 -17.91 10.88 2.90
N SER A 346 -17.74 9.56 2.92
CA SER A 346 -18.83 8.62 3.21
C SER A 346 -18.25 7.34 3.79
N ASN A 347 -18.16 7.31 5.13
CA ASN A 347 -18.57 6.21 6.02
C ASN A 347 -17.75 6.18 7.31
N SER A 348 -18.17 6.97 8.29
CA SER A 348 -17.87 6.73 9.71
C SER A 348 -19.15 6.88 10.53
N SER A 349 -20.12 6.01 10.23
CA SER A 349 -21.30 5.78 11.07
C SER A 349 -21.57 4.28 11.14
N SER A 350 -20.92 3.60 12.09
CA SER A 350 -21.26 2.23 12.50
C SER A 350 -20.74 1.98 13.92
N SER A 351 -21.61 2.28 14.89
CA SER A 351 -21.78 1.56 16.15
C SER A 351 -20.54 0.95 16.83
N ARG A 352 -19.96 1.66 17.80
CA ARG A 352 -19.29 1.02 18.93
C ARG A 352 -20.21 1.08 20.13
N GLY A 353 -20.86 -0.05 20.40
CA GLY A 353 -21.67 -0.25 21.59
C GLY A 353 -20.79 -0.30 22.83
N SER A 354 -21.29 0.34 23.88
CA SER A 354 -20.83 0.23 25.24
C SER A 354 -20.87 -1.23 25.74
N PRO A 355 -19.90 -1.61 26.59
CA PRO A 355 -20.18 -2.50 27.71
C PRO A 355 -19.95 -1.74 29.02
N THR A 356 -20.97 -1.72 29.86
CA THR A 356 -20.89 -1.39 31.29
C THR A 356 -20.43 -2.60 32.10
N THR A 357 -19.91 -2.34 33.31
CA THR A 357 -19.33 -3.21 34.38
C THR A 357 -17.79 -3.34 34.29
N SER A 358 -16.96 -3.07 35.32
CA SER A 358 -17.16 -2.73 36.75
C SER A 358 -15.83 -2.26 37.39
N SER A 359 -15.91 -1.22 38.23
CA SER A 359 -15.14 -0.90 39.47
C SER A 359 -13.61 -0.65 39.52
N SER A 360 -13.27 0.40 40.30
CA SER A 360 -12.00 0.84 40.95
C SER A 360 -10.93 1.47 40.05
N SER A 361 -10.33 2.65 40.32
CA SER A 361 -10.24 3.53 41.50
C SER A 361 -9.72 4.93 41.07
N SER A 362 -10.22 5.99 41.73
CA SER A 362 -9.90 7.43 41.62
C SER A 362 -8.44 7.79 42.04
N PRO A 363 -7.88 9.03 41.83
CA PRO A 363 -8.53 10.32 42.16
C PRO A 363 -8.38 11.53 41.19
N SER A 364 -9.43 12.36 41.24
CA SER A 364 -9.64 13.80 40.95
C SER A 364 -8.41 14.73 40.92
N SER A 365 -8.27 15.73 40.04
CA SER A 365 -9.08 16.97 39.85
C SER A 365 -8.44 17.88 38.75
N PRO A 366 -8.87 19.14 38.52
CA PRO A 366 -9.99 19.64 37.71
C PRO A 366 -9.52 20.36 36.41
N SER A 367 -10.27 20.31 35.30
CA SER A 367 -10.01 21.21 34.17
C SER A 367 -11.26 21.57 33.37
N SER A 368 -11.83 22.73 33.65
CA SER A 368 -12.65 23.49 32.71
C SER A 368 -11.74 24.20 31.70
N SER A 369 -11.24 23.47 30.70
CA SER A 369 -10.49 24.03 29.54
C SER A 369 -10.34 23.04 28.36
N SER A 370 -11.21 22.03 28.24
CA SER A 370 -10.99 20.87 27.36
C SER A 370 -11.55 20.94 25.93
N SER A 371 -12.10 22.07 25.47
CA SER A 371 -12.66 22.19 24.11
C SER A 371 -11.68 22.70 23.05
N SER A 372 -10.63 23.44 23.42
CA SER A 372 -9.64 23.95 22.47
C SER A 372 -8.51 22.95 22.21
N SER A 373 -8.20 22.09 23.17
CA SER A 373 -7.17 21.04 23.07
C SER A 373 -7.63 19.83 22.26
N SER A 374 -8.93 19.48 22.26
CA SER A 374 -9.44 18.34 21.50
C SER A 374 -9.28 18.51 19.98
N SER A 375 -9.58 19.70 19.45
CA SER A 375 -9.44 20.00 18.02
C SER A 375 -7.98 20.15 17.58
N ALA A 376 -7.08 20.59 18.47
CA ALA A 376 -5.64 20.58 18.19
C ALA A 376 -5.09 19.14 18.12
N MET A 377 -5.54 18.27 19.03
CA MET A 377 -5.18 16.85 19.05
C MET A 377 -5.69 16.12 17.80
N GLU A 378 -6.92 16.41 17.36
CA GLU A 378 -7.50 15.86 16.13
C GLU A 378 -6.70 16.26 14.89
N ALA A 379 -6.25 17.52 14.81
CA ALA A 379 -5.39 17.99 13.72
C ALA A 379 -4.04 17.24 13.70
N ILE A 380 -3.42 17.04 14.87
CA ILE A 380 -2.15 16.30 14.99
C ILE A 380 -2.33 14.84 14.59
N GLU A 381 -3.37 14.17 15.09
CA GLU A 381 -3.68 12.77 14.73
C GLU A 381 -3.93 12.61 13.23
N TYR A 382 -4.59 13.60 12.60
CA TYR A 382 -4.75 13.63 11.15
C TYR A 382 -3.39 13.70 10.44
N TYR A 383 -2.51 14.64 10.79
CA TYR A 383 -1.21 14.77 10.12
C TYR A 383 -0.30 13.56 10.36
N ASP A 384 -0.34 12.98 11.54
CA ASP A 384 0.39 11.76 11.90
C ASP A 384 -0.02 10.58 11.02
N SER A 385 -1.34 10.36 10.85
CA SER A 385 -1.87 9.27 10.01
C SER A 385 -1.50 9.36 8.52
N TRP A 386 -1.15 10.56 8.03
CA TRP A 386 -0.75 10.83 6.64
C TRP A 386 0.76 11.06 6.47
N THR A 387 1.54 10.82 7.52
CA THR A 387 3.00 10.95 7.48
C THR A 387 3.63 9.56 7.51
N GLY A 388 4.58 9.33 6.60
CA GLY A 388 5.38 8.11 6.56
C GLY A 388 6.82 8.42 6.95
N SER A 389 7.44 7.51 7.69
CA SER A 389 8.86 7.55 8.03
C SER A 389 9.55 6.28 7.51
N ILE A 390 10.76 6.43 6.96
CA ILE A 390 11.62 5.34 6.50
C ILE A 390 13.09 5.65 6.80
N GLU A 391 13.91 4.61 6.88
CA GLU A 391 15.37 4.72 6.95
C GLU A 391 15.97 4.42 5.58
N VAL A 392 16.93 5.24 5.14
CA VAL A 392 17.58 5.10 3.85
C VAL A 392 19.09 5.05 4.03
N VAL A 393 19.73 4.12 3.32
CA VAL A 393 21.17 3.96 3.25
C VAL A 393 21.74 4.78 2.09
N LYS A 394 22.68 5.68 2.40
CA LYS A 394 23.42 6.45 1.40
C LYS A 394 24.62 5.68 0.82
N SER A 395 25.23 6.25 -0.22
CA SER A 395 26.40 5.69 -0.91
C SER A 395 27.64 5.55 -0.02
N ASP A 396 27.76 6.38 1.01
CA ASP A 396 28.81 6.35 2.04
C ASP A 396 28.52 5.35 3.18
N ARG A 397 27.42 4.58 3.07
CA ARG A 397 26.89 3.64 4.06
C ARG A 397 26.33 4.28 5.32
N SER A 398 26.27 5.61 5.41
CA SER A 398 25.50 6.29 6.47
C SER A 398 24.00 6.05 6.29
N MET A 399 23.26 6.20 7.39
CA MET A 399 21.81 6.07 7.38
C MET A 399 21.15 7.42 7.70
N GLU A 400 20.05 7.71 7.02
CA GLU A 400 19.25 8.91 7.23
C GLU A 400 17.78 8.54 7.34
N LYS A 401 17.06 9.19 8.27
CA LYS A 401 15.61 9.06 8.40
C LYS A 401 14.92 10.06 7.46
N VAL A 402 14.10 9.55 6.56
CA VAL A 402 13.32 10.36 5.61
C VAL A 402 11.86 10.35 6.01
N ILE A 403 11.30 11.56 6.17
CA ILE A 403 9.89 11.78 6.49
C ILE A 403 9.21 12.33 5.24
N PHE A 404 8.06 11.76 4.86
CA PHE A 404 7.34 12.17 3.66
C PHE A 404 5.81 12.06 3.84
N PRO A 405 5.02 12.88 3.13
CA PRO A 405 3.57 12.75 3.15
C PRO A 405 3.13 11.56 2.28
N ILE A 406 2.27 10.72 2.85
CA ILE A 406 1.68 9.57 2.17
C ILE A 406 0.70 10.08 1.09
N PRO A 407 0.88 9.73 -0.19
CA PRO A 407 -0.06 10.13 -1.24
C PRO A 407 -1.47 9.58 -1.01
N ASP A 408 -2.51 10.36 -1.29
CA ASP A 408 -3.92 9.95 -1.14
C ASP A 408 -4.26 8.62 -1.84
N ILE A 409 -3.60 8.35 -2.97
CA ILE A 409 -3.79 7.12 -3.75
C ILE A 409 -3.42 5.85 -2.96
N CYS A 410 -2.51 5.96 -1.98
CA CYS A 410 -2.07 4.86 -1.13
C CYS A 410 -3.19 4.33 -0.22
N GLY A 411 -4.16 5.17 0.16
CA GLY A 411 -5.35 4.77 0.93
C GLY A 411 -6.31 3.85 0.16
N TYR A 412 -6.08 3.62 -1.14
CA TYR A 412 -6.91 2.74 -1.98
C TYR A 412 -6.44 1.29 -2.01
N LEU A 413 -5.31 0.96 -1.36
CA LEU A 413 -4.80 -0.41 -1.28
C LEU A 413 -5.67 -1.28 -0.36
N THR A 414 -6.09 -2.45 -0.84
CA THR A 414 -6.99 -3.32 -0.07
C THR A 414 -6.23 -4.05 1.06
N SER A 415 -6.88 -4.21 2.22
CA SER A 415 -6.30 -4.94 3.36
C SER A 415 -6.03 -6.42 3.04
N SER A 416 -6.83 -7.00 2.14
CA SER A 416 -6.62 -8.38 1.65
C SER A 416 -5.30 -8.51 0.90
N THR A 417 -4.98 -7.56 0.00
CA THR A 417 -3.69 -7.54 -0.69
C THR A 417 -2.56 -7.34 0.31
N LYS A 418 -2.72 -6.44 1.30
CA LYS A 418 -1.71 -6.23 2.34
C LYS A 418 -1.33 -7.52 3.08
N HIS A 419 -2.35 -8.23 3.59
CA HIS A 419 -2.15 -9.51 4.27
C HIS A 419 -1.53 -10.57 3.34
N THR A 420 -2.03 -10.66 2.10
CA THR A 420 -1.54 -11.65 1.11
C THR A 420 -0.06 -11.43 0.82
N VAL A 421 0.37 -10.19 0.58
CA VAL A 421 1.78 -9.86 0.31
C VAL A 421 2.65 -10.16 1.53
N GLN A 422 2.21 -9.81 2.73
CA GLN A 422 2.97 -10.09 3.96
C GLN A 422 3.26 -11.58 4.17
N VAL A 423 2.32 -12.47 3.82
CA VAL A 423 2.46 -13.92 4.02
C VAL A 423 3.13 -14.63 2.83
N THR A 424 2.91 -14.15 1.60
CA THR A 424 3.36 -14.84 0.37
C THR A 424 4.75 -14.43 -0.11
N VAL A 425 5.37 -13.40 0.46
CA VAL A 425 6.74 -13.00 0.10
C VAL A 425 7.74 -13.94 0.76
N GLU A 426 8.51 -14.64 -0.07
CA GLU A 426 9.55 -15.56 0.36
C GLU A 426 10.91 -14.85 0.42
N LYS A 427 11.84 -15.43 1.20
CA LYS A 427 13.23 -14.94 1.29
C LYS A 427 13.96 -15.32 0.00
N ASP A 428 14.81 -14.41 -0.49
CA ASP A 428 15.76 -14.69 -1.56
C ASP A 428 16.94 -15.55 -1.08
N GLU A 429 17.89 -15.84 -1.98
CA GLU A 429 19.12 -16.58 -1.67
C GLU A 429 19.99 -15.90 -0.60
N ARG A 430 19.83 -14.58 -0.40
CA ARG A 430 20.53 -13.77 0.61
C ARG A 430 19.76 -13.68 1.92
N GLY A 431 18.60 -14.34 2.03
CA GLY A 431 17.74 -14.31 3.22
C GLY A 431 16.85 -13.08 3.35
N SER A 432 16.79 -12.20 2.34
CA SER A 432 15.99 -10.97 2.33
C SER A 432 14.66 -11.14 1.61
N LYS A 433 13.58 -10.59 2.18
CA LYS A 433 12.23 -10.55 1.59
C LYS A 433 12.03 -9.36 0.64
N VAL A 434 12.92 -8.37 0.72
CA VAL A 434 12.80 -7.06 0.07
C VAL A 434 12.76 -7.14 -1.46
N PRO A 435 13.60 -7.94 -2.15
CA PRO A 435 13.61 -7.97 -3.61
C PRO A 435 12.31 -8.47 -4.23
N GLU A 436 11.73 -9.55 -3.68
CA GLU A 436 10.46 -10.11 -4.16
C GLU A 436 9.28 -9.19 -3.82
N PHE A 437 9.33 -8.48 -2.70
CA PHE A 437 8.34 -7.45 -2.36
C PHE A 437 8.31 -6.32 -3.41
N PHE A 438 9.47 -5.74 -3.73
CA PHE A 438 9.52 -4.66 -4.71
C PHE A 438 9.19 -5.11 -6.13
N LYS A 439 9.49 -6.35 -6.53
CA LYS A 439 9.04 -6.88 -7.83
C LYS A 439 7.52 -6.76 -8.04
N ARG A 440 6.73 -6.76 -6.96
CA ARG A 440 5.25 -6.65 -6.99
C ARG A 440 4.74 -5.20 -6.95
N HIS A 441 5.60 -4.18 -6.77
CA HIS A 441 5.18 -2.80 -6.56
C HIS A 441 4.30 -2.25 -7.70
N GLU A 442 4.56 -2.62 -8.96
CA GLU A 442 3.78 -2.12 -10.10
C GLU A 442 2.36 -2.67 -10.12
N MET A 443 2.19 -3.94 -9.71
CA MET A 443 0.87 -4.55 -9.64
C MET A 443 0.03 -3.89 -8.55
N MET A 444 0.62 -3.62 -7.38
CA MET A 444 -0.03 -2.92 -6.27
C MET A 444 -0.39 -1.47 -6.65
N MET A 445 0.47 -0.76 -7.38
CA MET A 445 0.15 0.56 -7.92
C MET A 445 -1.04 0.54 -8.88
N LYS A 446 -1.07 -0.42 -9.81
CA LYS A 446 -2.21 -0.60 -10.73
C LYS A 446 -3.49 -0.93 -9.98
N GLU A 447 -3.43 -1.74 -8.92
CA GLU A 447 -4.57 -2.02 -8.04
C GLU A 447 -5.10 -0.74 -7.39
N MET A 448 -4.24 0.10 -6.81
CA MET A 448 -4.69 1.35 -6.15
C MET A 448 -5.36 2.32 -7.13
N ILE A 449 -4.78 2.51 -8.32
CA ILE A 449 -5.37 3.34 -9.39
C ILE A 449 -6.73 2.78 -9.81
N TRP A 450 -6.84 1.46 -9.91
CA TRP A 450 -8.10 0.80 -10.22
C TRP A 450 -9.14 1.00 -9.12
N GLN A 451 -8.76 0.78 -7.87
CA GLN A 451 -9.65 0.96 -6.71
C GLN A 451 -10.15 2.40 -6.61
N LYS A 452 -9.34 3.40 -6.97
CA LYS A 452 -9.80 4.81 -7.10
C LYS A 452 -10.90 4.94 -8.15
N LYS A 453 -10.64 4.48 -9.39
CA LYS A 453 -11.62 4.49 -10.49
C LYS A 453 -12.87 3.66 -10.20
N LEU A 454 -12.73 2.58 -9.43
CA LEU A 454 -13.82 1.70 -9.04
C LEU A 454 -14.76 2.40 -8.05
N ARG A 455 -14.21 3.15 -7.08
CA ARG A 455 -14.99 3.92 -6.10
C ARG A 455 -15.75 5.09 -6.71
N GLU A 456 -15.29 5.64 -7.84
CA GLU A 456 -16.02 6.66 -8.61
C GLU A 456 -17.32 6.11 -9.21
N LYS A 457 -17.41 4.80 -9.48
CA LYS A 457 -18.60 4.15 -10.06
C LYS A 457 -19.45 3.49 -8.98
N TRP A 458 -20.57 4.12 -8.62
CA TRP A 458 -21.40 3.69 -7.48
C TRP A 458 -21.86 2.22 -7.52
N LEU A 459 -22.35 1.71 -8.66
CA LEU A 459 -22.84 0.32 -8.80
C LEU A 459 -21.70 -0.69 -8.59
N LEU A 460 -20.60 -0.52 -9.33
CA LEU A 460 -19.46 -1.42 -9.28
C LEU A 460 -18.79 -1.39 -7.90
N SER A 461 -18.67 -0.21 -7.30
CA SER A 461 -18.19 -0.03 -5.92
C SER A 461 -19.07 -0.79 -4.92
N TRP A 462 -20.39 -0.68 -5.03
CA TRP A 462 -21.32 -1.36 -4.13
C TRP A 462 -21.23 -2.89 -4.23
N PHE A 463 -21.16 -3.44 -5.44
CA PHE A 463 -20.97 -4.88 -5.65
C PHE A 463 -19.61 -5.36 -5.16
N SER A 464 -18.53 -4.64 -5.48
CA SER A 464 -17.15 -5.01 -5.11
C SER A 464 -16.90 -4.96 -3.60
N ARG A 465 -17.46 -3.95 -2.91
CA ARG A 465 -17.24 -3.76 -1.47
C ARG A 465 -17.81 -4.90 -0.61
N LYS A 466 -18.86 -5.57 -1.08
CA LYS A 466 -19.56 -6.64 -0.36
C LYS A 466 -19.19 -8.05 -0.85
N LEU A 467 -17.98 -8.26 -1.36
CA LEU A 467 -17.56 -9.56 -1.93
C LEU A 467 -17.77 -10.75 -0.97
N THR A 468 -17.40 -10.59 0.32
CA THR A 468 -17.60 -11.63 1.35
C THR A 468 -19.07 -11.99 1.55
N PHE A 469 -19.98 -11.01 1.49
CA PHE A 469 -21.42 -11.25 1.59
C PHE A 469 -21.93 -12.08 0.41
N TRP A 470 -21.58 -11.68 -0.83
CA TRP A 470 -22.00 -12.42 -2.04
C TRP A 470 -21.48 -13.86 -2.03
N LYS A 471 -20.22 -14.06 -1.61
CA LYS A 471 -19.64 -15.39 -1.44
C LYS A 471 -20.43 -16.19 -0.41
N MET A 472 -20.70 -15.66 0.79
CA MET A 472 -21.42 -16.39 1.84
C MET A 472 -22.84 -16.75 1.41
N THR A 473 -23.59 -15.82 0.81
CA THR A 473 -24.94 -16.09 0.29
C THR A 473 -24.94 -17.19 -0.76
N SER A 474 -23.95 -17.20 -1.67
CA SER A 474 -23.82 -18.26 -2.69
C SER A 474 -23.66 -19.65 -2.09
N PHE A 475 -22.86 -19.74 -1.03
CA PHE A 475 -22.59 -21.01 -0.36
C PHE A 475 -23.82 -21.52 0.37
N TYR A 476 -24.47 -20.67 1.16
CA TYR A 476 -25.69 -21.07 1.87
C TYR A 476 -26.81 -21.48 0.92
N LEU A 477 -26.95 -20.80 -0.21
CA LEU A 477 -27.93 -21.14 -1.23
C LEU A 477 -27.60 -22.47 -1.93
N THR A 478 -26.33 -22.73 -2.19
CA THR A 478 -25.86 -24.02 -2.73
C THR A 478 -26.12 -25.17 -1.75
N VAL A 479 -25.79 -24.99 -0.47
CA VAL A 479 -26.09 -25.98 0.58
C VAL A 479 -27.61 -26.21 0.67
N LEU A 480 -28.41 -25.14 0.64
CA LEU A 480 -29.86 -25.23 0.68
C LEU A 480 -30.44 -26.04 -0.49
N LEU A 481 -29.98 -25.77 -1.72
CA LEU A 481 -30.42 -26.49 -2.91
C LEU A 481 -30.09 -27.99 -2.83
N ASN A 482 -28.89 -28.34 -2.35
CA ASN A 482 -28.48 -29.73 -2.17
C ASN A 482 -29.26 -30.44 -1.05
N VAL A 483 -29.57 -29.74 0.04
CA VAL A 483 -30.44 -30.25 1.11
C VAL A 483 -31.85 -30.52 0.56
N LEU A 484 -32.39 -29.62 -0.26
CA LEU A 484 -33.70 -29.79 -0.88
C LEU A 484 -33.72 -30.98 -1.85
N VAL A 485 -32.67 -31.17 -2.65
CA VAL A 485 -32.51 -32.37 -3.49
C VAL A 485 -32.44 -33.63 -2.63
N ALA A 486 -31.65 -33.64 -1.55
CA ALA A 486 -31.48 -34.82 -0.70
C ALA A 486 -32.79 -35.28 -0.02
N PHE A 487 -33.66 -34.35 0.38
CA PHE A 487 -34.92 -34.70 1.07
C PHE A 487 -36.12 -34.88 0.14
N CYS A 488 -36.15 -34.22 -1.01
CA CYS A 488 -37.35 -34.16 -1.85
C CYS A 488 -37.19 -34.81 -3.23
N PHE A 489 -36.05 -35.43 -3.53
CA PHE A 489 -35.83 -36.21 -4.75
C PHE A 489 -36.30 -37.68 -4.57
N PRO A 490 -36.98 -38.30 -5.56
CA PRO A 490 -37.42 -37.72 -6.84
C PRO A 490 -38.56 -36.72 -6.64
N PHE A 491 -38.48 -35.59 -7.36
CA PHE A 491 -39.50 -34.56 -7.31
C PHE A 491 -40.80 -35.09 -7.90
N SER A 492 -41.78 -35.36 -7.03
CA SER A 492 -43.11 -35.76 -7.44
C SER A 492 -44.04 -34.54 -7.45
N ASP A 493 -44.89 -34.42 -8.47
CA ASP A 493 -45.87 -33.33 -8.67
C ASP A 493 -47.04 -33.37 -7.66
N TYR A 494 -46.80 -33.78 -6.42
CA TYR A 494 -47.81 -33.68 -5.37
C TYR A 494 -47.91 -32.23 -4.91
N ASN A 495 -48.81 -31.48 -5.54
CA ASN A 495 -49.32 -30.25 -4.97
C ASN A 495 -50.05 -30.60 -3.67
N PHE A 496 -49.49 -30.21 -2.52
CA PHE A 496 -50.25 -30.17 -1.29
C PHE A 496 -51.27 -29.03 -1.42
N ASP A 497 -52.53 -29.35 -1.71
CA ASP A 497 -53.63 -28.38 -1.67
C ASP A 497 -53.82 -27.90 -0.23
N ILE A 498 -53.12 -26.84 0.13
CA ILE A 498 -53.24 -26.19 1.44
C ILE A 498 -54.34 -25.14 1.35
N ASP A 499 -55.36 -25.29 2.21
CA ASP A 499 -56.48 -24.36 2.32
C ASP A 499 -56.02 -22.89 2.50
N TYR A 500 -56.66 -21.96 1.78
CA TYR A 500 -56.25 -20.54 1.70
C TYR A 500 -56.20 -19.85 3.07
N ARG A 501 -57.00 -20.33 4.03
CA ARG A 501 -57.02 -19.86 5.42
C ARG A 501 -55.77 -20.24 6.20
N VAL A 502 -55.31 -21.48 6.03
CA VAL A 502 -54.05 -21.98 6.60
C VAL A 502 -52.86 -21.30 5.91
N SER A 503 -52.99 -20.96 4.62
CA SER A 503 -52.01 -20.16 3.88
C SER A 503 -51.76 -18.79 4.54
N TYR A 504 -52.83 -18.02 4.75
CA TYR A 504 -52.79 -16.66 5.32
C TYR A 504 -52.36 -16.63 6.79
N ALA A 505 -52.80 -17.60 7.60
CA ALA A 505 -52.46 -17.69 9.03
C ALA A 505 -50.97 -17.91 9.31
N ILE A 506 -50.23 -18.44 8.33
CA ILE A 506 -48.79 -18.69 8.50
C ILE A 506 -47.97 -17.58 7.81
N TRP A 507 -48.53 -16.93 6.78
CA TRP A 507 -48.00 -15.64 6.30
C TRP A 507 -48.02 -14.56 7.38
N SER A 508 -48.98 -14.58 8.32
CA SER A 508 -49.00 -13.67 9.48
C SER A 508 -48.03 -14.07 10.60
N LEU A 509 -47.58 -15.33 10.65
CA LEU A 509 -46.59 -15.85 11.60
C LEU A 509 -45.14 -15.46 11.25
N ILE A 510 -44.83 -15.28 9.96
CA ILE A 510 -43.48 -14.88 9.49
C ILE A 510 -43.08 -13.48 10.00
N PRO A 511 -43.93 -12.43 9.93
CA PRO A 511 -43.67 -11.14 10.56
C PRO A 511 -43.49 -11.24 12.08
N LEU A 512 -44.26 -12.09 12.75
CA LEU A 512 -44.17 -12.29 14.20
C LEU A 512 -42.81 -12.92 14.59
N LEU A 513 -42.35 -13.91 13.82
CA LEU A 513 -41.03 -14.54 13.99
C LEU A 513 -39.88 -13.58 13.63
N LEU A 514 -40.05 -12.71 12.62
CA LEU A 514 -39.09 -11.66 12.26
C LEU A 514 -38.96 -10.59 13.36
N VAL A 515 -40.07 -10.14 13.93
CA VAL A 515 -40.09 -9.20 15.07
C VAL A 515 -39.44 -9.85 16.29
N GLN A 516 -39.70 -11.13 16.55
CA GLN A 516 -39.11 -11.86 17.67
C GLN A 516 -37.61 -12.14 17.49
N SER A 517 -37.15 -12.31 16.24
CA SER A 517 -35.73 -12.38 15.87
C SER A 517 -35.01 -11.04 16.02
N ALA A 518 -35.69 -9.91 15.81
CA ALA A 518 -35.10 -8.57 15.97
C ALA A 518 -34.87 -8.20 17.45
N PHE A 519 -35.67 -8.75 18.37
CA PHE A 519 -35.60 -8.44 19.80
C PHE A 519 -34.70 -9.41 20.63
N ARG A 520 -34.34 -10.59 20.12
CA ARG A 520 -33.42 -11.54 20.81
C ARG A 520 -32.06 -11.60 20.14
N LYS A 521 -30.99 -11.21 20.85
CA LYS A 521 -29.58 -11.35 20.43
C LYS A 521 -29.14 -12.78 20.08
N ASN A 522 -29.89 -13.81 20.47
CA ASN A 522 -29.54 -15.23 20.27
C ASN A 522 -30.44 -15.96 19.24
N PHE A 523 -31.25 -15.25 18.44
CA PHE A 523 -32.12 -15.92 17.46
C PHE A 523 -31.30 -16.49 16.29
N LYS A 524 -31.41 -17.80 16.04
CA LYS A 524 -30.62 -18.48 15.01
C LYS A 524 -31.25 -18.20 13.63
N PRO A 525 -30.58 -17.48 12.71
CA PRO A 525 -31.13 -17.17 11.38
C PRO A 525 -31.47 -18.43 10.56
N LEU A 526 -30.83 -19.56 10.87
CA LEU A 526 -31.10 -20.86 10.27
C LEU A 526 -32.54 -21.35 10.46
N LEU A 527 -33.15 -21.12 11.64
CA LEU A 527 -34.53 -21.55 11.92
C LEU A 527 -35.53 -20.75 11.06
N LEU A 528 -35.27 -19.45 10.89
CA LEU A 528 -36.10 -18.57 10.07
C LEU A 528 -36.02 -18.94 8.58
N VAL A 529 -34.82 -19.24 8.08
CA VAL A 529 -34.62 -19.73 6.71
C VAL A 529 -35.32 -21.07 6.50
N ALA A 530 -35.20 -22.01 7.44
CA ALA A 530 -35.87 -23.32 7.35
C ALA A 530 -37.41 -23.18 7.29
N VAL A 531 -38.00 -22.32 8.12
CA VAL A 531 -39.45 -22.06 8.11
C VAL A 531 -39.89 -21.45 6.77
N ILE A 532 -39.14 -20.50 6.22
CA ILE A 532 -39.44 -19.89 4.92
C ILE A 532 -39.34 -20.91 3.78
N VAL A 533 -38.31 -21.76 3.78
CA VAL A 533 -38.10 -22.78 2.75
C VAL A 533 -39.19 -23.84 2.80
N VAL A 534 -39.47 -24.40 3.99
CA VAL A 534 -40.55 -25.39 4.18
C VAL A 534 -41.87 -24.80 3.73
N ARG A 535 -42.13 -23.51 4.02
CA ARG A 535 -43.34 -22.83 3.55
C ARG A 535 -43.40 -22.65 2.05
N MET A 536 -42.30 -22.23 1.42
CA MET A 536 -42.22 -22.11 -0.04
C MET A 536 -42.50 -23.43 -0.73
N VAL A 537 -41.86 -24.52 -0.26
CA VAL A 537 -42.08 -25.89 -0.77
C VAL A 537 -43.54 -26.29 -0.67
N LEU A 538 -44.19 -26.00 0.46
CA LEU A 538 -45.60 -26.30 0.70
C LEU A 538 -46.57 -25.44 -0.13
N SER A 539 -46.21 -24.19 -0.44
CA SER A 539 -47.11 -23.25 -1.16
C SER A 539 -46.96 -23.26 -2.68
N LEU A 540 -45.74 -23.44 -3.20
CA LEU A 540 -45.41 -23.31 -4.63
C LEU A 540 -45.10 -24.66 -5.28
N GLY A 541 -45.00 -25.72 -4.47
CA GLY A 541 -44.47 -27.01 -4.87
C GLY A 541 -42.94 -27.04 -4.80
N VAL A 542 -42.39 -28.26 -4.72
CA VAL A 542 -40.94 -28.49 -4.57
C VAL A 542 -40.18 -28.02 -5.82
N ILE A 543 -40.69 -28.33 -7.01
CA ILE A 543 -40.02 -28.04 -8.30
C ILE A 543 -39.89 -26.53 -8.53
N ASN A 544 -40.96 -25.77 -8.29
CA ASN A 544 -40.94 -24.32 -8.47
C ASN A 544 -40.04 -23.66 -7.43
N THR A 545 -40.06 -24.14 -6.18
CA THR A 545 -39.18 -23.67 -5.12
C THR A 545 -37.71 -23.93 -5.44
N PHE A 546 -37.38 -25.10 -5.98
CA PHE A 546 -36.02 -25.41 -6.43
C PHE A 546 -35.57 -24.48 -7.56
N LYS A 547 -36.42 -24.27 -8.58
CA LYS A 547 -36.10 -23.37 -9.72
C LYS A 547 -35.90 -21.92 -9.27
N THR A 548 -36.70 -21.40 -8.33
CA THR A 548 -36.54 -20.02 -7.84
C THR A 548 -35.22 -19.85 -7.09
N PHE A 549 -34.88 -20.77 -6.18
CA PHE A 549 -33.59 -20.76 -5.49
C PHE A 549 -32.41 -20.99 -6.45
N GLY A 550 -32.57 -21.81 -7.48
CA GLY A 550 -31.58 -21.99 -8.55
C GLY A 550 -31.32 -20.70 -9.32
N ILE A 551 -32.36 -20.01 -9.78
CA ILE A 551 -32.23 -18.72 -10.49
C ILE A 551 -31.58 -17.68 -9.56
N LEU A 552 -31.98 -17.64 -8.29
CA LEU A 552 -31.36 -16.77 -7.30
C LEU A 552 -29.86 -17.07 -7.12
N ASN A 553 -29.46 -18.35 -7.21
CA ASN A 553 -28.07 -18.77 -7.11
C ASN A 553 -27.25 -18.34 -8.31
N ILE A 554 -27.80 -18.43 -9.51
CA ILE A 554 -27.17 -17.94 -10.74
C ILE A 554 -27.02 -16.42 -10.68
N ALA A 555 -28.06 -15.68 -10.27
CA ALA A 555 -28.01 -14.23 -10.11
C ALA A 555 -26.96 -13.81 -9.08
N ASN A 556 -26.89 -14.50 -7.94
CA ASN A 556 -25.89 -14.28 -6.91
C ASN A 556 -24.47 -14.63 -7.40
N SER A 557 -24.32 -15.72 -8.16
CA SER A 557 -23.05 -16.13 -8.77
C SER A 557 -22.56 -15.10 -9.78
N LEU A 558 -23.46 -14.53 -10.58
CA LEU A 558 -23.14 -13.44 -11.52
C LEU A 558 -22.69 -12.19 -10.77
N ALA A 559 -23.39 -11.81 -9.69
CA ALA A 559 -22.98 -10.70 -8.83
C ALA A 559 -21.61 -10.94 -8.18
N CYS A 560 -21.33 -12.18 -7.74
CA CYS A 560 -20.05 -12.58 -7.17
C CYS A 560 -18.92 -12.51 -8.21
N MET A 561 -19.17 -12.96 -9.43
CA MET A 561 -18.23 -12.85 -10.54
C MET A 561 -17.91 -11.38 -10.82
N VAL A 562 -18.91 -10.52 -11.04
CA VAL A 562 -18.71 -9.07 -11.27
C VAL A 562 -17.96 -8.41 -10.11
N SER A 563 -18.30 -8.75 -8.87
CA SER A 563 -17.62 -8.27 -7.66
C SER A 563 -16.16 -8.71 -7.60
N SER A 564 -15.85 -9.97 -7.93
CA SER A 564 -14.48 -10.49 -7.95
C SER A 564 -13.65 -9.90 -9.07
N LEU A 565 -14.21 -9.72 -10.29
CA LEU A 565 -13.52 -9.04 -11.40
C LEU A 565 -13.22 -7.59 -11.04
N GLY A 566 -14.15 -6.93 -10.35
CA GLY A 566 -14.00 -5.58 -9.83
C GLY A 566 -12.88 -5.48 -8.81
N ASN A 567 -12.82 -6.37 -7.80
CA ASN A 567 -11.86 -6.21 -6.71
C ASN A 567 -10.42 -6.57 -7.11
N ASN A 568 -10.23 -7.59 -7.96
CA ASN A 568 -8.91 -8.06 -8.38
C ASN A 568 -8.31 -7.25 -9.54
N GLY A 569 -9.02 -6.25 -10.07
CA GLY A 569 -8.55 -5.43 -11.20
C GLY A 569 -8.31 -6.22 -12.49
N VAL A 570 -8.91 -7.40 -12.63
CA VAL A 570 -8.72 -8.31 -13.79
C VAL A 570 -9.16 -7.63 -15.09
N LEU A 571 -10.09 -6.68 -15.02
CA LEU A 571 -10.55 -5.84 -16.13
C LEU A 571 -9.46 -4.94 -16.76
N LEU A 572 -8.34 -4.70 -16.06
CA LEU A 572 -7.18 -3.98 -16.61
C LEU A 572 -6.21 -4.90 -17.36
N LYS A 573 -6.29 -6.22 -17.14
CA LYS A 573 -5.42 -7.19 -17.81
C LYS A 573 -5.93 -7.47 -19.23
N ARG A 574 -5.04 -7.89 -20.11
CA ARG A 574 -5.39 -8.29 -21.48
C ARG A 574 -6.35 -9.49 -21.41
N ARG A 575 -7.31 -9.61 -22.35
CA ARG A 575 -8.31 -10.71 -22.36
C ARG A 575 -7.67 -12.11 -22.24
N ASP A 576 -6.51 -12.31 -22.86
CA ASP A 576 -5.75 -13.57 -22.80
C ASP A 576 -5.21 -13.89 -21.40
N GLU A 577 -4.89 -12.86 -20.61
CA GLU A 577 -4.45 -12.98 -19.23
C GLU A 577 -5.62 -13.12 -18.26
N MET A 578 -6.79 -12.55 -18.59
CA MET A 578 -8.02 -12.73 -17.80
C MET A 578 -8.46 -14.20 -17.77
N LEU A 579 -8.39 -14.89 -18.91
CA LEU A 579 -8.78 -16.30 -19.01
C LEU A 579 -7.85 -17.25 -18.26
N LYS A 580 -6.62 -16.81 -17.91
CA LYS A 580 -5.65 -17.60 -17.14
C LYS A 580 -5.76 -17.37 -15.64
N ASP A 581 -6.53 -16.39 -15.19
CA ASP A 581 -6.65 -16.07 -13.77
C ASP A 581 -7.47 -17.15 -13.05
N ALA A 582 -6.87 -17.81 -12.05
CA ALA A 582 -7.49 -18.94 -11.35
C ALA A 582 -8.81 -18.54 -10.67
N SER A 583 -8.89 -17.32 -10.13
CA SER A 583 -10.12 -16.80 -9.53
C SER A 583 -11.23 -16.65 -10.58
N PHE A 584 -10.91 -16.17 -11.79
CA PHE A 584 -11.90 -16.02 -12.86
C PHE A 584 -12.42 -17.38 -13.34
N ILE A 585 -11.52 -18.35 -13.53
CA ILE A 585 -11.87 -19.71 -13.94
C ILE A 585 -12.79 -20.34 -12.89
N HIS A 586 -12.45 -20.23 -11.61
CA HIS A 586 -13.23 -20.78 -10.51
C HIS A 586 -14.69 -20.26 -10.49
N HIS A 587 -14.89 -18.94 -10.56
CA HIS A 587 -16.25 -18.37 -10.57
C HIS A 587 -17.00 -18.68 -11.87
N SER A 588 -16.30 -18.84 -12.99
CA SER A 588 -16.89 -19.25 -14.28
C SER A 588 -17.40 -20.69 -14.20
N ILE A 589 -16.62 -21.62 -13.64
CA ILE A 589 -17.04 -23.02 -13.42
C ILE A 589 -18.26 -23.08 -12.50
N HIS A 590 -18.27 -22.29 -11.41
CA HIS A 590 -19.42 -22.22 -10.50
C HIS A 590 -20.69 -21.73 -11.21
N LEU A 591 -20.58 -20.73 -12.09
CA LEU A 591 -21.71 -20.25 -12.90
C LEU A 591 -22.18 -21.32 -13.89
N SER A 592 -21.26 -22.03 -14.55
CA SER A 592 -21.57 -23.11 -15.49
C SER A 592 -22.33 -24.27 -14.83
N PHE A 593 -21.89 -24.72 -13.65
CA PHE A 593 -22.59 -25.79 -12.91
C PHE A 593 -23.94 -25.32 -12.36
N GLY A 594 -24.05 -24.06 -11.93
CA GLY A 594 -25.35 -23.48 -11.56
C GLY A 594 -26.36 -23.48 -12.71
N LEU A 595 -25.92 -23.14 -13.92
CA LEU A 595 -26.75 -23.19 -15.13
C LEU A 595 -27.12 -24.64 -15.52
N ALA A 596 -26.14 -25.55 -15.51
CA ALA A 596 -26.35 -26.97 -15.77
C ALA A 596 -27.35 -27.60 -14.76
N GLY A 597 -27.34 -27.15 -13.51
CA GLY A 597 -28.26 -27.58 -12.47
C GLY A 597 -29.74 -27.27 -12.74
N ILE A 598 -30.03 -26.21 -13.50
CA ILE A 598 -31.42 -25.85 -13.89
C ILE A 598 -31.79 -26.43 -15.26
N CYS A 599 -30.84 -26.45 -16.20
CA CYS A 599 -31.11 -26.81 -17.60
C CYS A 599 -30.98 -28.30 -17.91
N LEU A 600 -30.08 -29.03 -17.22
CA LEU A 600 -29.78 -30.44 -17.51
C LEU A 600 -30.34 -31.37 -16.44
N HIS A 601 -29.84 -31.27 -15.20
CA HIS A 601 -30.23 -32.16 -14.10
C HIS A 601 -29.87 -31.56 -12.73
N GLU A 602 -30.66 -31.83 -11.70
CA GLU A 602 -30.51 -31.20 -10.38
C GLU A 602 -29.25 -31.65 -9.62
N PHE A 603 -28.71 -32.82 -9.96
CA PHE A 603 -27.47 -33.35 -9.37
C PHE A 603 -26.22 -32.51 -9.66
N PHE A 604 -26.20 -31.64 -10.67
CA PHE A 604 -25.05 -30.74 -10.90
C PHE A 604 -24.81 -29.78 -9.72
N TYR A 605 -25.83 -29.52 -8.88
CA TYR A 605 -25.63 -28.75 -7.64
C TYR A 605 -24.75 -29.46 -6.62
N SER A 606 -24.62 -30.80 -6.67
CA SER A 606 -23.73 -31.55 -5.76
C SER A 606 -22.26 -31.20 -5.97
N LEU A 607 -21.84 -30.92 -7.21
CA LEU A 607 -20.48 -30.52 -7.54
C LEU A 607 -20.15 -29.13 -6.99
N LEU A 608 -21.15 -28.25 -6.85
CA LEU A 608 -20.96 -26.92 -6.27
C LEU A 608 -20.63 -26.97 -4.77
N LEU A 609 -20.93 -28.07 -4.06
CA LEU A 609 -20.52 -28.25 -2.66
C LEU A 609 -19.00 -28.32 -2.50
N LEU A 610 -18.27 -28.72 -3.54
CA LEU A 610 -16.79 -28.75 -3.53
C LEU A 610 -16.18 -27.35 -3.34
N ASP A 611 -16.94 -26.27 -3.54
CA ASP A 611 -16.53 -24.89 -3.22
C ASP A 611 -16.13 -24.72 -1.73
N ILE A 612 -16.60 -25.59 -0.82
CA ILE A 612 -16.16 -25.59 0.59
C ILE A 612 -14.64 -25.71 0.74
N VAL A 613 -14.01 -26.49 -0.13
CA VAL A 613 -12.56 -26.72 -0.14
C VAL A 613 -11.81 -25.44 -0.48
N TYR A 614 -12.30 -24.66 -1.45
CA TYR A 614 -11.65 -23.41 -1.87
C TYR A 614 -11.80 -22.29 -0.83
N ARG A 615 -12.87 -22.34 -0.03
CA ARG A 615 -13.16 -21.33 1.00
C ARG A 615 -12.34 -21.48 2.26
N GLU A 616 -12.06 -22.72 2.65
CA GLU A 616 -11.46 -23.04 3.92
C GLU A 616 -9.99 -23.44 3.73
N GLU A 617 -9.07 -22.61 4.22
CA GLU A 617 -7.62 -22.82 4.05
C GLU A 617 -7.17 -24.16 4.64
N THR A 618 -7.78 -24.59 5.75
CA THR A 618 -7.44 -25.86 6.40
C THR A 618 -7.74 -27.07 5.51
N LEU A 619 -8.89 -27.08 4.83
CA LEU A 619 -9.27 -28.13 3.87
C LEU A 619 -8.39 -28.08 2.61
N MET A 620 -8.06 -26.89 2.12
CA MET A 620 -7.13 -26.73 1.00
C MET A 620 -5.75 -27.31 1.34
N ASN A 621 -5.27 -27.10 2.57
CA ASN A 621 -4.00 -27.67 3.03
C ASN A 621 -4.03 -29.21 3.10
N VAL A 622 -5.18 -29.82 3.41
CA VAL A 622 -5.36 -31.28 3.34
C VAL A 622 -5.27 -31.80 1.91
N ILE A 623 -5.84 -31.09 0.93
CA ILE A 623 -5.66 -31.47 -0.48
C ILE A 623 -4.21 -31.24 -0.93
N ARG A 624 -3.58 -30.18 -0.42
CA ARG A 624 -2.18 -29.87 -0.73
C ARG A 624 -1.21 -30.95 -0.24
N SER A 625 -1.50 -31.65 0.86
CA SER A 625 -0.64 -32.74 1.34
C SER A 625 -0.58 -33.90 0.35
N VAL A 626 -1.68 -34.21 -0.33
CA VAL A 626 -1.72 -35.26 -1.37
C VAL A 626 -1.12 -34.75 -2.69
N THR A 627 -1.37 -33.50 -3.07
CA THR A 627 -0.96 -32.98 -4.38
C THR A 627 0.52 -32.58 -4.44
N LYS A 628 1.14 -32.10 -3.34
CA LYS A 628 2.56 -31.66 -3.29
C LYS A 628 3.53 -32.78 -3.68
N ASN A 629 3.37 -33.97 -3.09
CA ASN A 629 4.17 -35.16 -3.44
C ASN A 629 3.36 -36.18 -4.26
N GLY A 630 2.40 -35.71 -5.06
CA GLY A 630 1.51 -36.58 -5.85
C GLY A 630 2.26 -37.51 -6.82
N ARG A 631 3.45 -37.10 -7.29
CA ARG A 631 4.33 -37.97 -8.10
C ARG A 631 4.76 -39.23 -7.35
N SER A 632 5.14 -39.11 -6.08
CA SER A 632 5.57 -40.24 -5.25
C SER A 632 4.40 -41.18 -4.95
N ILE A 633 3.22 -40.62 -4.68
CA ILE A 633 1.98 -41.39 -4.48
C ILE A 633 1.62 -42.15 -5.77
N LEU A 634 1.67 -41.48 -6.93
CA LEU A 634 1.38 -42.10 -8.23
C LEU A 634 2.37 -43.23 -8.55
N LEU A 635 3.67 -43.02 -8.32
CA LEU A 635 4.69 -44.06 -8.52
C LEU A 635 4.46 -45.27 -7.60
N THR A 636 4.07 -45.03 -6.34
CA THR A 636 3.73 -46.09 -5.39
C THR A 636 2.47 -46.84 -5.81
N ALA A 637 1.45 -46.13 -6.30
CA ALA A 637 0.24 -46.75 -6.84
C ALA A 637 0.53 -47.58 -8.11
N ILE A 638 1.42 -47.10 -8.99
CA ILE A 638 1.88 -47.86 -10.15
C ILE A 638 2.63 -49.12 -9.70
N LEU A 639 3.51 -49.02 -8.70
CA LEU A 639 4.18 -50.18 -8.11
C LEU A 639 3.16 -51.18 -7.54
N ALA A 640 2.12 -50.70 -6.85
CA ALA A 640 1.02 -51.54 -6.35
C ALA A 640 0.32 -52.29 -7.48
N VAL A 641 -0.03 -51.60 -8.58
CA VAL A 641 -0.66 -52.21 -9.75
C VAL A 641 0.26 -53.25 -10.41
N ILE A 642 1.57 -52.98 -10.50
CA ILE A 642 2.55 -53.94 -11.04
C ILE A 642 2.64 -55.18 -10.14
N LEU A 643 2.70 -55.00 -8.82
CA LEU A 643 2.74 -56.13 -7.88
C LEU A 643 1.45 -56.96 -7.98
N ILE A 644 0.28 -56.30 -7.99
CA ILE A 644 -1.02 -56.95 -8.19
C ILE A 644 -1.07 -57.72 -9.50
N TYR A 645 -0.53 -57.16 -10.57
CA TYR A 645 -0.41 -57.83 -11.87
C TYR A 645 0.42 -59.12 -11.78
N LEU A 646 1.57 -59.09 -11.10
CA LEU A 646 2.40 -60.28 -10.88
C LEU A 646 1.65 -61.35 -10.07
N PHE A 647 1.00 -60.96 -8.97
CA PHE A 647 0.17 -61.88 -8.18
C PHE A 647 -0.99 -62.45 -9.00
N SER A 648 -1.59 -61.66 -9.89
CA SER A 648 -2.67 -62.10 -10.77
C SER A 648 -2.21 -63.13 -11.81
N ILE A 649 -0.98 -63.02 -12.33
CA ILE A 649 -0.41 -64.06 -13.21
C ILE A 649 -0.23 -65.38 -12.44
N VAL A 650 0.32 -65.31 -11.22
CA VAL A 650 0.50 -66.50 -10.36
C VAL A 650 -0.86 -67.12 -10.03
N GLY A 651 -1.84 -66.30 -9.66
CA GLY A 651 -3.23 -66.71 -9.43
C GLY A 651 -3.86 -67.36 -10.67
N PHE A 652 -3.68 -66.78 -11.85
CA PHE A 652 -4.24 -67.28 -13.11
C PHE A 652 -3.60 -68.62 -13.56
N VAL A 653 -2.29 -68.80 -13.35
CA VAL A 653 -1.59 -70.02 -13.78
C VAL A 653 -1.81 -71.17 -12.80
N PHE A 654 -1.75 -70.92 -11.48
CA PHE A 654 -1.77 -71.99 -10.48
C PHE A 654 -3.11 -72.18 -9.76
N PHE A 655 -3.92 -71.11 -9.61
CA PHE A 655 -5.11 -71.10 -8.76
C PHE A 655 -6.39 -70.67 -9.49
N ARG A 656 -6.42 -70.78 -10.82
CA ARG A 656 -7.56 -70.34 -11.67
C ARG A 656 -8.92 -70.84 -11.17
N ASN A 657 -8.98 -72.12 -10.79
CA ASN A 657 -10.22 -72.79 -10.41
C ASN A 657 -10.70 -72.41 -8.99
N ASP A 658 -9.88 -71.72 -8.19
CA ASP A 658 -10.24 -71.30 -6.84
C ASP A 658 -10.99 -69.95 -6.83
N PHE A 659 -10.99 -69.20 -7.95
CA PHE A 659 -11.69 -67.93 -8.12
C PHE A 659 -13.19 -68.12 -8.43
N LEU A 660 -13.90 -68.72 -7.47
CA LEU A 660 -15.34 -68.98 -7.55
C LEU A 660 -16.09 -67.96 -6.70
N SER A 661 -17.11 -67.31 -7.28
CA SER A 661 -18.08 -66.53 -6.51
C SER A 661 -19.47 -67.13 -6.67
N ASP A 662 -20.19 -67.22 -5.56
CA ASP A 662 -21.61 -67.53 -5.56
C ASP A 662 -22.36 -66.29 -6.09
N VAL A 663 -23.16 -66.48 -7.14
CA VAL A 663 -23.94 -65.39 -7.75
C VAL A 663 -25.42 -65.65 -7.49
N ASP A 664 -26.09 -64.70 -6.83
CA ASP A 664 -27.54 -64.65 -6.75
C ASP A 664 -28.10 -64.28 -8.14
N THR A 665 -28.66 -65.26 -8.86
CA THR A 665 -29.22 -65.02 -10.19
C THR A 665 -30.49 -64.18 -10.05
N THR A 666 -30.45 -62.92 -10.49
CA THR A 666 -31.66 -62.07 -10.53
C THR A 666 -32.67 -62.66 -11.51
N THR A 667 -33.77 -63.22 -11.00
CA THR A 667 -34.88 -63.74 -11.81
C THR A 667 -35.40 -62.66 -12.75
N THR A 668 -35.11 -62.79 -14.04
CA THR A 668 -35.67 -61.94 -15.09
C THR A 668 -37.07 -62.43 -15.38
N THR A 669 -38.09 -61.75 -14.84
CA THR A 669 -39.48 -61.96 -15.23
C THR A 669 -39.66 -61.48 -16.67
N ALA A 670 -39.61 -62.40 -17.63
CA ALA A 670 -39.99 -62.13 -19.01
C ALA A 670 -41.50 -61.92 -19.09
N THR A 671 -41.95 -60.66 -18.98
CA THR A 671 -43.32 -60.26 -19.30
C THR A 671 -43.55 -60.49 -20.78
N THR A 672 -44.13 -61.64 -21.13
CA THR A 672 -44.63 -61.90 -22.48
C THR A 672 -45.84 -61.02 -22.70
N THR A 673 -45.72 -60.08 -23.63
CA THR A 673 -46.78 -59.21 -24.12
C THR A 673 -47.89 -60.05 -24.73
N THR A 674 -48.96 -60.34 -23.98
CA THR A 674 -50.24 -60.75 -24.56
C THR A 674 -51.00 -59.50 -25.01
N THR A 675 -50.90 -59.18 -26.29
CA THR A 675 -51.91 -58.38 -27.01
C THR A 675 -53.23 -59.13 -27.01
N THR A 676 -54.18 -58.69 -26.18
CA THR A 676 -55.59 -59.05 -26.28
C THR A 676 -56.24 -58.29 -27.43
N THR A 677 -56.42 -58.95 -28.56
CA THR A 677 -57.44 -58.61 -29.56
C THR A 677 -58.62 -59.53 -29.34
N ALA A 678 -59.74 -58.97 -28.87
CA ALA A 678 -61.00 -59.68 -28.72
C ALA A 678 -61.66 -59.88 -30.09
N ILE A 679 -61.88 -61.14 -30.50
CA ILE A 679 -62.91 -61.50 -31.48
C ILE A 679 -63.59 -62.79 -31.01
N ALA A 680 -64.91 -62.69 -30.87
CA ALA A 680 -65.84 -63.73 -30.50
C ALA A 680 -65.97 -64.81 -31.58
N THR A 681 -66.20 -66.07 -31.20
CA THR A 681 -67.34 -66.89 -31.68
C THR A 681 -67.39 -68.27 -31.01
N THR A 682 -68.50 -68.50 -30.33
CA THR A 682 -69.38 -69.69 -30.29
C THR A 682 -68.93 -71.08 -30.74
N THR A 683 -69.60 -72.04 -30.07
CA THR A 683 -70.13 -73.34 -30.55
C THR A 683 -69.30 -74.62 -30.36
N THR A 684 -69.66 -75.33 -29.28
CA THR A 684 -70.28 -76.68 -29.24
C THR A 684 -69.55 -77.93 -29.74
N THR A 685 -69.93 -79.02 -29.03
CA THR A 685 -70.05 -80.43 -29.43
C THR A 685 -68.76 -81.27 -29.40
N THR A 686 -68.56 -82.04 -28.32
CA THR A 686 -68.98 -83.46 -28.14
C THR A 686 -68.19 -84.40 -29.03
N THR A 687 -67.39 -85.32 -28.49
CA THR A 687 -67.71 -86.74 -28.20
C THR A 687 -66.32 -87.43 -28.18
N THR A 688 -65.97 -88.50 -27.48
CA THR A 688 -66.66 -89.57 -26.76
C THR A 688 -65.57 -90.43 -26.09
N SER A 689 -65.93 -91.09 -24.97
CA SER A 689 -65.59 -92.50 -24.63
C SER A 689 -64.10 -92.91 -24.51
N THR A 690 -63.60 -93.72 -23.58
CA THR A 690 -64.17 -94.67 -22.62
C THR A 690 -62.98 -95.33 -21.88
N THR A 691 -63.22 -95.77 -20.63
CA THR A 691 -62.68 -96.97 -19.96
C THR A 691 -61.16 -97.19 -19.77
N THR A 692 -60.76 -97.05 -18.50
CA THR A 692 -60.18 -98.09 -17.61
C THR A 692 -59.06 -99.02 -18.10
N SER A 693 -57.88 -98.78 -17.50
CA SER A 693 -57.07 -99.69 -16.65
C SER A 693 -56.41 -100.96 -17.23
N THR A 694 -55.07 -100.95 -17.13
CA THR A 694 -54.14 -102.05 -16.71
C THR A 694 -54.22 -103.40 -17.47
N THR A 695 -53.13 -104.02 -17.95
CA THR A 695 -52.07 -104.68 -17.15
C THR A 695 -50.93 -105.18 -18.08
N THR A 696 -49.66 -105.11 -17.60
CA THR A 696 -48.47 -106.00 -17.87
C THR A 696 -48.10 -106.38 -19.33
N SER A 697 -46.87 -106.16 -19.85
CA SER A 697 -45.59 -106.70 -19.34
C SER A 697 -44.36 -106.11 -20.08
N THR A 698 -43.25 -105.96 -19.35
CA THR A 698 -41.82 -106.12 -19.75
C THR A 698 -41.23 -105.30 -20.91
N THR A 699 -40.41 -104.28 -20.62
CA THR A 699 -38.92 -104.29 -20.75
C THR A 699 -38.30 -102.90 -20.48
N ILE A 700 -37.13 -102.91 -19.82
CA ILE A 700 -36.08 -101.87 -19.74
C ILE A 700 -36.43 -100.58 -18.99
N THR A 701 -36.11 -100.57 -17.70
CA THR A 701 -36.10 -99.37 -16.83
C THR A 701 -34.80 -98.60 -17.04
N ALA A 702 -34.86 -97.48 -17.77
CA ALA A 702 -33.87 -96.41 -17.67
C ALA A 702 -34.28 -95.50 -16.52
N THR A 703 -33.52 -95.56 -15.42
CA THR A 703 -33.59 -94.62 -14.30
C THR A 703 -33.04 -93.27 -14.73
N THR A 704 -33.91 -92.31 -15.04
CA THR A 704 -33.55 -90.91 -15.19
C THR A 704 -33.39 -90.30 -13.80
N SER A 705 -32.14 -90.07 -13.42
CA SER A 705 -31.76 -89.35 -12.21
C SER A 705 -32.28 -87.92 -12.24
N VAL A 706 -32.98 -87.55 -11.18
CA VAL A 706 -33.26 -86.17 -10.77
C VAL A 706 -31.91 -85.45 -10.59
N THR A 707 -31.53 -84.58 -11.52
CA THR A 707 -30.46 -83.60 -11.30
C THR A 707 -31.09 -82.32 -10.78
N SER A 708 -30.89 -82.11 -9.47
CA SER A 708 -30.88 -80.82 -8.78
C SER A 708 -30.27 -79.71 -9.64
N ALA A 709 -31.07 -78.68 -9.94
CA ALA A 709 -30.54 -77.38 -10.36
C ALA A 709 -29.91 -76.70 -9.13
N LEU A 710 -28.63 -77.00 -8.91
CA LEU A 710 -27.77 -76.43 -7.88
C LEU A 710 -27.10 -75.16 -8.43
N SER A 711 -26.98 -74.14 -7.58
CA SER A 711 -26.18 -72.91 -7.71
C SER A 711 -25.01 -72.99 -8.70
N GLY A 712 -25.08 -72.21 -9.78
CA GLY A 712 -23.96 -72.05 -10.72
C GLY A 712 -22.96 -71.04 -10.18
N ALA A 713 -21.90 -71.52 -9.53
CA ALA A 713 -20.74 -70.69 -9.18
C ALA A 713 -20.07 -70.18 -10.47
N TYR A 714 -19.82 -68.88 -10.57
CA TYR A 714 -19.15 -68.26 -11.72
C TYR A 714 -17.64 -68.13 -11.46
N VAL A 715 -16.81 -68.53 -12.42
CA VAL A 715 -15.35 -68.41 -12.34
C VAL A 715 -14.93 -67.02 -12.81
N HIS A 716 -14.37 -66.20 -11.91
CA HIS A 716 -13.96 -64.83 -12.26
C HIS A 716 -12.68 -64.75 -13.12
N CYS A 717 -11.82 -65.76 -13.05
CA CYS A 717 -10.46 -65.74 -13.60
C CYS A 717 -10.36 -66.52 -14.95
N ASP A 718 -11.33 -66.37 -15.85
CA ASP A 718 -11.31 -67.04 -17.17
C ASP A 718 -10.37 -66.38 -18.19
N SER A 719 -10.17 -65.07 -18.06
CA SER A 719 -9.14 -64.33 -18.80
C SER A 719 -8.19 -63.64 -17.81
N LEU A 720 -6.93 -63.46 -18.22
CA LEU A 720 -5.93 -62.79 -17.37
C LEU A 720 -6.38 -61.38 -16.98
N LEU A 721 -7.02 -60.64 -17.89
CA LEU A 721 -7.55 -59.31 -17.61
C LEU A 721 -8.63 -59.35 -16.51
N MET A 722 -9.60 -60.26 -16.61
CA MET A 722 -10.63 -60.39 -15.57
C MET A 722 -10.01 -60.82 -14.24
N CYS A 723 -9.00 -61.69 -14.27
CA CYS A 723 -8.28 -62.07 -13.06
C CYS A 723 -7.57 -60.87 -12.39
N ILE A 724 -6.90 -60.02 -13.16
CA ILE A 724 -6.28 -58.79 -12.66
C ILE A 724 -7.33 -57.85 -12.06
N VAL A 725 -8.46 -57.66 -12.75
CA VAL A 725 -9.55 -56.79 -12.26
C VAL A 725 -10.16 -57.35 -10.97
N THR A 726 -10.37 -58.67 -10.88
CA THR A 726 -10.88 -59.33 -9.68
C THR A 726 -9.91 -59.22 -8.51
N VAL A 727 -8.60 -59.47 -8.73
CA VAL A 727 -7.58 -59.34 -7.68
C VAL A 727 -7.41 -57.88 -7.24
N LEU A 728 -7.48 -56.93 -8.17
CA LEU A 728 -7.41 -55.51 -7.86
C LEU A 728 -8.62 -55.03 -7.04
N ASN A 729 -9.84 -55.37 -7.46
CA ASN A 729 -11.06 -54.90 -6.81
C ASN A 729 -11.33 -55.64 -5.49
N GLU A 730 -11.43 -56.97 -5.52
CA GLU A 730 -11.80 -57.76 -4.35
C GLU A 730 -10.59 -58.05 -3.45
N GLY A 731 -9.37 -58.08 -3.99
CA GLY A 731 -8.17 -58.29 -3.17
C GLY A 731 -7.74 -57.06 -2.37
N LEU A 732 -7.96 -55.84 -2.88
CA LEU A 732 -7.64 -54.61 -2.13
C LEU A 732 -8.78 -54.13 -1.23
N ARG A 733 -10.05 -54.33 -1.63
CA ARG A 733 -11.21 -53.82 -0.88
C ARG A 733 -11.52 -54.67 0.34
N ASN A 734 -11.27 -55.97 0.27
CA ASN A 734 -11.50 -56.89 1.39
C ASN A 734 -10.27 -56.86 2.31
N GLY A 735 -10.50 -56.53 3.60
CA GLY A 735 -9.43 -56.20 4.55
C GLY A 735 -8.43 -57.32 4.85
N GLY A 736 -8.75 -58.59 4.59
CA GLY A 736 -7.84 -59.74 4.74
C GLY A 736 -7.09 -60.13 3.46
N GLY A 737 -7.24 -59.37 2.37
CA GLY A 737 -6.60 -59.66 1.08
C GLY A 737 -7.41 -60.62 0.21
N ILE A 738 -6.77 -61.14 -0.85
CA ILE A 738 -7.46 -61.98 -1.84
C ILE A 738 -7.89 -63.36 -1.32
N GLY A 739 -7.26 -63.85 -0.25
CA GLY A 739 -7.57 -65.14 0.36
C GLY A 739 -8.99 -65.25 0.90
N ASP A 740 -9.63 -64.13 1.25
CA ASP A 740 -11.02 -64.08 1.74
C ASP A 740 -12.05 -64.30 0.63
N VAL A 741 -11.68 -64.01 -0.61
CA VAL A 741 -12.54 -64.10 -1.81
C VAL A 741 -12.44 -65.48 -2.46
N LEU A 742 -11.28 -66.11 -2.32
CA LEU A 742 -10.97 -67.39 -2.91
C LEU A 742 -11.56 -68.53 -2.07
N ARG A 743 -11.87 -69.66 -2.74
CA ARG A 743 -12.38 -70.85 -2.05
C ARG A 743 -11.39 -71.31 -0.97
N LYS A 744 -11.90 -71.63 0.22
CA LYS A 744 -11.11 -72.20 1.31
C LYS A 744 -10.54 -73.58 0.88
N PRO A 745 -9.21 -73.76 0.81
CA PRO A 745 -8.60 -75.01 0.37
C PRO A 745 -8.72 -76.10 1.44
N SER A 746 -8.86 -77.36 1.03
CA SER A 746 -8.82 -78.51 1.94
C SER A 746 -7.38 -78.95 2.24
N TYR A 747 -7.12 -79.49 3.44
CA TYR A 747 -5.79 -79.95 3.86
C TYR A 747 -5.23 -81.12 3.04
N GLN A 748 -6.08 -81.81 2.27
CA GLN A 748 -5.72 -82.95 1.43
C GLN A 748 -5.26 -82.54 0.01
N GLU A 749 -5.44 -81.27 -0.36
CA GLU A 749 -5.10 -80.78 -1.69
C GLU A 749 -3.58 -80.56 -1.83
N PRO A 750 -2.95 -80.95 -2.95
CA PRO A 750 -1.49 -80.89 -3.11
C PRO A 750 -0.91 -79.47 -3.08
N LEU A 751 -1.73 -78.46 -3.37
CA LEU A 751 -1.35 -77.04 -3.40
C LEU A 751 -1.72 -76.27 -2.12
N PHE A 752 -2.17 -76.95 -1.06
CA PHE A 752 -2.63 -76.32 0.19
C PHE A 752 -1.58 -75.37 0.81
N TYR A 753 -0.34 -75.82 0.95
CA TYR A 753 0.72 -74.97 1.52
C TYR A 753 1.14 -73.82 0.60
N ALA A 754 1.20 -74.06 -0.71
CA ALA A 754 1.50 -73.02 -1.71
C ALA A 754 0.41 -71.93 -1.71
N ARG A 755 -0.85 -72.34 -1.51
CA ARG A 755 -2.01 -71.47 -1.41
C ARG A 755 -1.96 -70.56 -0.19
N ILE A 756 -1.64 -71.10 0.99
CA ILE A 756 -1.45 -70.31 2.22
C ILE A 756 -0.32 -69.29 2.06
N ILE A 757 0.82 -69.71 1.48
CA ILE A 757 1.95 -68.81 1.24
C ILE A 757 1.56 -67.68 0.27
N TYR A 758 0.82 -68.00 -0.79
CA TYR A 758 0.30 -67.00 -1.73
C TYR A 758 -0.60 -65.96 -1.03
N ASP A 759 -1.54 -66.41 -0.20
CA ASP A 759 -2.45 -65.52 0.54
C ASP A 759 -1.72 -64.64 1.56
N LEU A 760 -0.76 -65.21 2.32
CA LEU A 760 0.07 -64.46 3.26
C LEU A 760 0.97 -63.44 2.55
N LEU A 761 1.63 -63.83 1.46
CA LEU A 761 2.49 -62.92 0.70
C LEU A 761 1.68 -61.78 0.11
N PHE A 762 0.49 -62.06 -0.44
CA PHE A 762 -0.40 -61.02 -0.92
C PHE A 762 -0.79 -60.05 0.19
N PHE A 763 -1.21 -60.57 1.36
CA PHE A 763 -1.60 -59.75 2.50
C PHE A 763 -0.45 -58.87 3.02
N PHE A 764 0.73 -59.44 3.26
CA PHE A 764 1.87 -58.66 3.77
C PHE A 764 2.41 -57.65 2.75
N ILE A 765 2.59 -58.04 1.50
CA ILE A 765 3.24 -57.18 0.51
C ILE A 765 2.27 -56.10 -0.01
N ILE A 766 1.04 -56.48 -0.37
CA ILE A 766 0.09 -55.56 -1.01
C ILE A 766 -0.64 -54.72 0.05
N ILE A 767 -1.21 -55.36 1.07
CA ILE A 767 -2.04 -54.65 2.06
C ILE A 767 -1.16 -53.98 3.11
N ILE A 768 -0.28 -54.73 3.79
CA ILE A 768 0.50 -54.16 4.91
C ILE A 768 1.60 -53.23 4.42
N ILE A 769 2.39 -53.61 3.42
CA ILE A 769 3.51 -52.77 2.97
C ILE A 769 3.02 -51.69 2.00
N THR A 770 2.40 -52.06 0.88
CA THR A 770 2.15 -51.12 -0.21
C THR A 770 1.09 -50.07 0.13
N LEU A 771 -0.06 -50.47 0.71
CA LEU A 771 -1.12 -49.54 1.09
C LEU A 771 -0.67 -48.57 2.20
N ASN A 772 0.05 -49.07 3.21
CA ASN A 772 0.58 -48.22 4.29
C ASN A 772 1.75 -47.35 3.83
N LEU A 773 2.49 -47.71 2.79
CA LEU A 773 3.49 -46.82 2.18
C LEU A 773 2.81 -45.57 1.59
N ILE A 774 1.68 -45.74 0.90
CA ILE A 774 0.89 -44.62 0.37
C ILE A 774 0.43 -43.70 1.50
N PHE A 775 -0.12 -44.25 2.59
CA PHE A 775 -0.51 -43.46 3.76
C PHE A 775 0.69 -42.80 4.46
N GLY A 776 1.83 -43.49 4.53
CA GLY A 776 3.07 -42.96 5.10
C GLY A 776 3.55 -41.71 4.37
N VAL A 777 3.56 -41.73 3.03
CA VAL A 777 3.93 -40.57 2.21
C VAL A 777 2.98 -39.39 2.44
N ILE A 778 1.67 -39.64 2.62
CA ILE A 778 0.67 -38.59 2.90
C ILE A 778 0.84 -37.99 4.30
N ILE A 779 1.19 -38.80 5.30
CA ILE A 779 1.43 -38.31 6.67
C ILE A 779 2.70 -37.45 6.72
N ASP A 780 3.75 -37.89 6.04
CA ASP A 780 5.02 -37.16 5.95
C ASP A 780 4.84 -35.80 5.28
N THR A 781 4.11 -35.75 4.14
CA THR A 781 3.80 -34.47 3.47
C THR A 781 2.97 -33.53 4.32
N PHE A 782 2.08 -34.07 5.15
CA PHE A 782 1.27 -33.27 6.07
C PHE A 782 2.13 -32.69 7.21
N ALA A 783 3.07 -33.47 7.76
CA ALA A 783 4.03 -33.02 8.75
C ALA A 783 4.95 -31.92 8.18
N ASP A 784 5.41 -32.06 6.94
CA ASP A 784 6.21 -31.06 6.23
C ASP A 784 5.44 -29.74 6.05
N LEU A 785 4.21 -29.79 5.55
CA LEU A 785 3.38 -28.60 5.35
C LEU A 785 3.09 -27.86 6.66
N ARG A 786 2.89 -28.60 7.75
CA ARG A 786 2.70 -28.01 9.09
C ARG A 786 3.98 -27.33 9.57
N SER A 787 5.12 -27.99 9.44
CA SER A 787 6.43 -27.45 9.83
C SER A 787 6.78 -26.20 9.00
N GLU A 788 6.53 -26.22 7.69
CA GLU A 788 6.73 -25.07 6.80
C GLU A 788 5.86 -23.87 7.21
N LYS A 789 4.57 -24.11 7.51
CA LYS A 789 3.66 -23.06 8.00
C LYS A 789 4.12 -22.49 9.34
N GLN A 790 4.49 -23.34 10.28
CA GLN A 790 4.98 -22.93 11.59
C GLN A 790 6.26 -22.09 11.48
N GLN A 791 7.22 -22.52 10.66
CA GLN A 791 8.46 -21.78 10.42
C GLN A 791 8.18 -20.41 9.77
N LYS A 792 7.25 -20.33 8.80
CA LYS A 792 6.83 -19.07 8.19
C LYS A 792 6.22 -18.12 9.22
N GLU A 793 5.34 -18.62 10.10
CA GLU A 793 4.74 -17.83 11.18
C GLU A 793 5.77 -17.36 12.21
N GLU A 794 6.74 -18.20 12.56
CA GLU A 794 7.83 -17.86 13.49
C GLU A 794 8.71 -16.75 12.92
N VAL A 795 9.16 -16.87 11.67
CA VAL A 795 9.95 -15.84 10.98
C VAL A 795 9.18 -14.53 10.88
N LEU A 796 7.86 -14.57 10.65
CA LEU A 796 7.04 -13.34 10.59
C LEU A 796 6.89 -12.63 11.94
N LYS A 797 6.96 -13.37 13.06
CA LYS A 797 6.86 -12.80 14.42
C LYS A 797 8.19 -12.36 15.00
N ASN A 798 9.27 -13.05 14.62
CA ASN A 798 10.58 -12.90 15.26
C ASN A 798 11.62 -12.19 14.38
N SER A 799 11.32 -11.86 13.13
CA SER A 799 12.27 -11.19 12.23
C SER A 799 11.60 -10.02 11.52
N CYS A 800 12.27 -8.86 11.50
CA CYS A 800 11.79 -7.67 10.82
C CYS A 800 11.74 -7.88 9.30
N PHE A 801 10.66 -7.41 8.65
CA PHE A 801 10.44 -7.64 7.22
C PHE A 801 11.47 -6.92 6.32
N ILE A 802 11.96 -5.74 6.74
CA ILE A 802 12.84 -4.88 5.94
C ILE A 802 14.30 -5.21 6.22
N CYS A 803 14.79 -4.95 7.44
CA CYS A 803 16.21 -5.15 7.76
C CYS A 803 16.60 -6.62 7.99
N GLY A 804 15.64 -7.49 8.33
CA GLY A 804 15.90 -8.90 8.62
C GLY A 804 16.43 -9.18 10.04
N LEU A 805 16.59 -8.15 10.89
CA LEU A 805 17.01 -8.31 12.28
C LEU A 805 16.02 -9.14 13.08
N GLU A 806 16.55 -9.94 14.00
CA GLU A 806 15.75 -10.75 14.89
C GLU A 806 15.25 -9.94 16.09
N ARG A 807 14.09 -10.33 16.63
CA ARG A 807 13.44 -9.72 17.79
C ARG A 807 14.38 -9.58 18.99
N GLN A 808 15.25 -10.57 19.20
CA GLN A 808 16.23 -10.59 20.29
C GLN A 808 17.23 -9.42 20.25
N SER A 809 17.47 -8.84 19.07
CA SER A 809 18.41 -7.71 18.90
C SER A 809 17.93 -6.43 19.59
N PHE A 810 16.62 -6.33 19.86
CA PHE A 810 15.97 -5.18 20.49
C PHE A 810 15.67 -5.41 21.98
N ASP A 811 16.02 -6.58 22.51
CA ASP A 811 15.87 -6.86 23.93
C ASP A 811 16.81 -5.93 24.73
N ASN A 812 16.28 -5.25 25.75
CA ASN A 812 16.98 -4.25 26.56
C ASN A 812 17.38 -2.94 25.85
N LYS A 813 16.82 -2.65 24.68
CA LYS A 813 16.93 -1.34 24.02
C LYS A 813 15.71 -0.46 24.30
N VAL A 814 15.84 0.84 24.05
CA VAL A 814 14.76 1.82 24.29
C VAL A 814 13.59 1.59 23.33
N THR A 815 13.88 1.19 22.09
CA THR A 815 12.88 0.86 21.08
C THR A 815 12.49 -0.62 21.17
N SER A 816 11.19 -0.89 21.26
CA SER A 816 10.69 -2.26 21.21
C SER A 816 10.71 -2.79 19.76
N PHE A 817 10.74 -4.11 19.59
CA PHE A 817 10.67 -4.73 18.26
C PHE A 817 9.37 -4.39 17.52
N GLU A 818 8.24 -4.32 18.25
CA GLU A 818 6.96 -3.92 17.69
C GLU A 818 6.98 -2.48 17.19
N ASP A 819 7.55 -1.54 17.96
CA ASP A 819 7.65 -0.13 17.57
C ASP A 819 8.63 0.03 16.39
N HIS A 820 9.75 -0.69 16.40
CA HIS A 820 10.68 -0.74 15.26
C HIS A 820 9.98 -1.18 13.97
N CYS A 821 9.16 -2.22 14.02
CA CYS A 821 8.43 -2.70 12.84
C CYS A 821 7.28 -1.78 12.41
N ALA A 822 6.68 -1.03 13.33
CA ALA A 822 5.51 -0.19 13.08
C ALA A 822 5.87 1.23 12.61
N GLU A 823 6.89 1.84 13.21
CA GLU A 823 7.26 3.25 13.03
C GLU A 823 8.51 3.43 12.16
N GLU A 824 9.59 2.68 12.43
CA GLU A 824 10.88 2.80 11.72
C GLU A 824 10.86 2.00 10.41
N HIS A 825 10.59 0.70 10.50
CA HIS A 825 10.73 -0.29 9.41
C HIS A 825 9.39 -0.84 8.92
N ASN A 826 8.39 0.05 8.83
CA ASN A 826 7.09 -0.30 8.27
C ASN A 826 7.19 -0.57 6.77
N MET A 827 6.93 -1.82 6.35
CA MET A 827 7.06 -2.20 4.93
C MET A 827 6.17 -1.36 3.99
N TRP A 828 5.02 -0.88 4.49
CA TRP A 828 4.09 -0.10 3.67
C TRP A 828 4.61 1.31 3.44
N ASN A 829 5.35 1.89 4.41
CA ASN A 829 5.97 3.20 4.24
C ASN A 829 7.01 3.16 3.11
N TYR A 830 7.84 2.12 3.02
CA TYR A 830 8.77 1.95 1.89
C TYR A 830 8.04 1.87 0.54
N PHE A 831 6.91 1.16 0.47
CA PHE A 831 6.09 1.13 -0.74
C PHE A 831 5.47 2.50 -1.06
N TYR A 832 4.91 3.18 -0.06
CA TYR A 832 4.33 4.51 -0.22
C TYR A 832 5.36 5.55 -0.65
N PHE A 833 6.61 5.42 -0.21
CA PHE A 833 7.70 6.28 -0.65
C PHE A 833 7.99 6.12 -2.15
N ILE A 834 8.02 4.89 -2.68
CA ILE A 834 8.15 4.68 -4.13
C ILE A 834 6.98 5.31 -4.90
N VAL A 835 5.76 5.20 -4.37
CA VAL A 835 4.58 5.84 -4.98
C VAL A 835 4.72 7.36 -4.93
N HIS A 836 5.19 7.91 -3.82
CA HIS A 836 5.47 9.33 -3.63
C HIS A 836 6.46 9.83 -4.69
N LEU A 837 7.60 9.14 -4.87
CA LEU A 837 8.60 9.50 -5.87
C LEU A 837 8.05 9.49 -7.30
N LYS A 838 7.14 8.55 -7.62
CA LYS A 838 6.51 8.45 -8.95
C LYS A 838 5.44 9.51 -9.22
N VAL A 839 4.76 9.99 -8.17
CA VAL A 839 3.72 11.04 -8.30
C VAL A 839 4.34 12.43 -8.28
N LYS A 840 5.42 12.64 -7.52
CA LYS A 840 6.14 13.91 -7.39
C LYS A 840 6.94 14.24 -8.66
N ASN A 841 7.00 15.52 -9.01
CA ASN A 841 7.79 15.99 -10.15
C ASN A 841 9.29 15.73 -9.92
N PRO A 842 10.02 15.10 -10.85
CA PRO A 842 11.45 14.84 -10.72
C PRO A 842 12.34 16.06 -10.43
N LEU A 843 11.94 17.26 -10.87
CA LEU A 843 12.70 18.49 -10.63
C LEU A 843 12.54 19.05 -9.19
N GLU A 844 11.53 18.56 -8.48
CA GLU A 844 11.22 18.92 -7.09
C GLU A 844 11.69 17.84 -6.10
N HIS A 845 12.37 16.80 -6.58
CA HIS A 845 12.94 15.77 -5.72
C HIS A 845 14.06 16.33 -4.86
N CYS A 846 14.00 16.05 -3.56
CA CYS A 846 15.09 16.27 -2.60
C CYS A 846 16.35 15.49 -3.02
N GLY A 847 17.50 15.80 -2.42
CA GLY A 847 18.77 15.10 -2.63
C GLY A 847 18.62 13.59 -2.43
N ILE A 848 18.06 13.20 -1.28
CA ILE A 848 17.84 11.78 -0.94
C ILE A 848 16.76 11.13 -1.83
N GLU A 849 15.67 11.86 -2.14
CA GLU A 849 14.60 11.38 -3.01
C GLU A 849 15.12 11.09 -4.43
N ARG A 850 15.97 11.98 -4.96
CA ARG A 850 16.58 11.79 -6.28
C ARG A 850 17.52 10.59 -6.28
N TYR A 851 18.36 10.46 -5.25
CA TYR A 851 19.26 9.31 -5.08
C TYR A 851 18.48 7.99 -5.10
N VAL A 852 17.40 7.88 -4.31
CA VAL A 852 16.55 6.68 -4.32
C VAL A 852 15.84 6.50 -5.66
N HIS A 853 15.34 7.57 -6.28
CA HIS A 853 14.69 7.50 -7.58
C HIS A 853 15.61 6.96 -8.69
N GLU A 854 16.89 7.35 -8.69
CA GLU A 854 17.90 6.83 -9.61
C GLU A 854 18.17 5.33 -9.37
N LEU A 855 18.37 4.91 -8.12
CA LEU A 855 18.58 3.50 -7.77
C LEU A 855 17.37 2.62 -8.11
N VAL A 856 16.15 3.10 -7.85
CA VAL A 856 14.91 2.39 -8.21
C VAL A 856 14.79 2.24 -9.73
N LYS A 857 15.22 3.24 -10.50
CA LYS A 857 15.25 3.16 -11.98
C LYS A 857 16.26 2.12 -12.47
N GLU A 858 17.39 1.99 -11.78
CA GLU A 858 18.42 0.96 -12.03
C GLU A 858 18.06 -0.42 -11.48
N LYS A 859 16.94 -0.53 -10.74
CA LYS A 859 16.52 -1.74 -10.00
C LYS A 859 17.55 -2.18 -8.95
N ASN A 860 18.33 -1.24 -8.43
CA ASN A 860 19.21 -1.47 -7.30
C ASN A 860 18.48 -1.18 -5.97
N LEU A 861 18.58 -2.10 -5.01
CA LEU A 861 17.91 -2.04 -3.71
C LEU A 861 18.88 -1.77 -2.53
N ASP A 862 20.13 -1.41 -2.81
CA ASP A 862 21.17 -1.15 -1.80
C ASP A 862 20.83 0.03 -0.86
N TRP A 863 19.87 0.88 -1.24
CA TRP A 863 19.37 1.98 -0.40
C TRP A 863 18.51 1.51 0.78
N VAL A 864 18.05 0.26 0.77
CA VAL A 864 17.23 -0.32 1.85
C VAL A 864 18.14 -0.86 2.95
N PRO A 865 17.85 -0.60 4.24
CA PRO A 865 18.63 -1.16 5.33
C PRO A 865 18.66 -2.70 5.30
N HIS A 866 19.84 -3.28 5.49
CA HIS A 866 20.05 -4.72 5.59
C HIS A 866 20.90 -5.02 6.83
N LEU A 867 20.33 -5.80 7.76
CA LEU A 867 20.93 -6.17 9.04
C LEU A 867 21.44 -4.98 9.88
N ARG A 868 20.75 -3.84 9.80
CA ARG A 868 21.04 -2.61 10.58
C ARG A 868 19.79 -1.75 10.76
N ALA A 869 19.79 -0.94 11.81
CA ALA A 869 18.75 0.04 12.16
C ALA A 869 19.39 1.22 12.92
N MET A 870 18.85 2.44 12.76
CA MET A 870 19.40 3.63 13.45
C MET A 870 19.37 3.49 14.98
N SER A 871 18.29 2.91 15.49
CA SER A 871 18.07 2.67 16.92
C SER A 871 19.07 1.68 17.56
N LEU A 872 19.83 0.94 16.75
CA LEU A 872 20.90 0.06 17.21
C LEU A 872 22.30 0.68 17.06
N SER A 873 22.52 1.53 16.05
CA SER A 873 23.83 2.15 15.80
C SER A 873 24.26 3.15 16.88
N GLU A 874 23.32 3.82 17.54
CA GLU A 874 23.65 4.74 18.65
C GLU A 874 24.38 4.05 19.80
N GLY A 875 24.14 2.75 20.02
CA GLY A 875 24.86 1.95 21.02
C GLY A 875 26.22 1.42 20.53
N GLU A 876 26.40 1.22 19.22
CA GLU A 876 27.67 0.76 18.65
C GLU A 876 28.74 1.86 18.69
N ASP A 877 28.35 3.13 18.55
CA ASP A 877 29.28 4.26 18.67
C ASP A 877 29.75 4.46 20.12
N GLU A 878 28.90 4.21 21.12
CA GLU A 878 29.33 4.18 22.53
C GLU A 878 30.30 3.01 22.80
N GLU A 879 30.04 1.81 22.26
CA GLU A 879 30.96 0.67 22.41
C GLU A 879 32.29 0.89 21.68
N LYS A 880 32.27 1.46 20.47
CA LYS A 880 33.49 1.84 19.74
C LYS A 880 34.28 2.92 20.46
N MET A 881 33.60 3.97 20.93
CA MET A 881 34.25 5.05 21.67
C MET A 881 34.88 4.52 22.96
N ASN A 882 34.21 3.61 23.67
CA ASN A 882 34.76 2.96 24.85
C ASN A 882 35.98 2.09 24.51
N ILE A 883 36.00 1.39 23.36
CA ILE A 883 37.15 0.60 22.90
C ILE A 883 38.32 1.50 22.52
N ASP A 884 38.07 2.58 21.78
CA ASP A 884 39.09 3.55 21.36
C ASP A 884 39.68 4.31 22.57
N GLU A 885 38.85 4.66 23.57
CA GLU A 885 39.32 5.19 24.86
C GLU A 885 40.15 4.18 25.62
N LEU A 886 39.75 2.90 25.65
CA LEU A 886 40.52 1.83 26.30
C LEU A 886 41.89 1.65 25.63
N GLU A 887 41.95 1.75 24.31
CA GLU A 887 43.18 1.62 23.53
C GLU A 887 44.10 2.86 23.71
N SER A 888 43.52 4.05 23.82
CA SER A 888 44.23 5.28 24.21
C SER A 888 44.83 5.18 25.62
N ILE A 889 44.06 4.72 26.60
CA ILE A 889 44.52 4.50 27.98
C ILE A 889 45.62 3.44 28.01
N ARG A 890 45.48 2.34 27.24
CA ARG A 890 46.51 1.31 27.11
C ARG A 890 47.83 1.90 26.59
N ASN A 891 47.78 2.75 25.57
CA ASN A 891 48.97 3.39 25.02
C ASN A 891 49.64 4.33 26.04
N GLN A 892 48.85 5.10 26.80
CA GLN A 892 49.39 5.94 27.89
C GLN A 892 50.09 5.13 28.99
N ILE A 893 49.56 3.94 29.34
CA ILE A 893 50.19 3.04 30.32
C ILE A 893 51.53 2.50 29.79
N VAL A 894 51.61 2.18 28.50
CA VAL A 894 52.86 1.72 27.86
C VAL A 894 53.92 2.84 27.91
N ASP A 895 53.54 4.07 27.61
CA ASP A 895 54.44 5.22 27.67
C ASP A 895 54.94 5.48 29.10
N ILE A 896 54.05 5.45 30.11
CA ILE A 896 54.43 5.60 31.52
C ILE A 896 55.38 4.49 31.95
N ASN A 897 55.12 3.23 31.59
CA ASN A 897 56.00 2.11 31.93
C ASN A 897 57.39 2.26 31.31
N SER A 898 57.45 2.75 30.06
CA SER A 898 58.73 3.02 29.40
C SER A 898 59.53 4.12 30.10
N LEU A 899 58.85 5.20 30.53
CA LEU A 899 59.47 6.31 31.26
C LEU A 899 59.94 5.86 32.65
N THR A 900 59.15 5.02 33.31
CA THR A 900 59.49 4.47 34.64
C THR A 900 60.71 3.56 34.55
N ALA A 901 60.83 2.75 33.49
CA ALA A 901 62.01 1.92 33.23
C ALA A 901 63.26 2.79 32.93
N GLN A 902 63.11 3.89 32.19
CA GLN A 902 64.19 4.83 31.94
C GLN A 902 64.66 5.51 33.24
N MET A 903 63.74 5.98 34.08
CA MET A 903 64.09 6.57 35.38
C MET A 903 64.74 5.56 36.31
N ALA A 904 64.27 4.30 36.33
CA ALA A 904 64.90 3.24 37.11
C ALA A 904 66.34 2.97 36.67
N ASN A 905 66.59 2.96 35.35
CA ASN A 905 67.94 2.80 34.79
C ASN A 905 68.84 4.01 35.14
N GLN A 906 68.32 5.24 35.07
CA GLN A 906 69.09 6.43 35.48
C GLN A 906 69.44 6.42 36.98
N ILE A 907 68.53 5.95 37.83
CA ILE A 907 68.78 5.80 39.27
C ILE A 907 69.83 4.71 39.52
N GLN A 908 69.79 3.61 38.77
CA GLN A 908 70.80 2.55 38.84
C GLN A 908 72.18 3.07 38.43
N GLU A 909 72.28 3.82 37.33
CA GLU A 909 73.52 4.46 36.87
C GLU A 909 74.07 5.46 37.90
N LEU A 910 73.21 6.31 38.47
CA LEU A 910 73.62 7.24 39.52
C LEU A 910 74.11 6.52 40.78
N LYS A 911 73.48 5.40 41.14
CA LYS A 911 73.91 4.58 42.27
C LYS A 911 75.27 3.94 42.01
N GLU A 912 75.54 3.47 40.79
CA GLU A 912 76.84 2.93 40.40
C GLU A 912 77.93 4.00 40.35
N GLN A 913 77.60 5.26 40.05
CA GLN A 913 78.55 6.38 40.11
C GLN A 913 78.88 6.87 41.54
N MET A 914 78.04 6.54 42.53
CA MET A 914 78.23 6.93 43.93
C MET A 914 78.97 5.88 44.78
N ILE A 915 79.19 4.68 44.26
CA ILE A 915 80.01 3.61 44.86
C ILE A 915 81.43 3.73 44.29
#